data_AF-A0A495YV76-F1
#
_entry.id   AF-A0A495YV76-F1
#
_cell.length_a   1.000
_cell.length_b   1.000
_cell.length_c   1.000
_cell.angle_alpha   90.00
_cell.angle_beta   90.00
_cell.angle_gamma   90.00
#
_symmetry.space_group_name_H-M   'P 1'
#
loop_
_entity.id
_entity.type
_entity.pdbx_description
1 polymer ?
#
loop_
_entity_poly.entity_id
_entity_poly.type
_entity_poly.pdbx_seq_one_letter_code
_entity_poly.pdbx_strand_id
1 'polypeptide(L)'
;MNQTQPQNSGVNLPPRMKKALEQYKKRVWIIKLTEGTLAALFGLIISYLIVFGLDRLFDTPTLLRALILVIGMAGMVIFLPLKYYNWVWRNRTLDGIARLLQHKFPRFGDHVLGIVELASERSDQSSSPALVAAAMRQVDEEVAKHNLADAVPNPRHRRWAWAVGLPLVLVIIGVLVIPTTTRNTLARWLTPWRNVERYTFAQLEGNPDLRVVAYAEPFDVEAQLKDNSPWKPESGEARYADQEPVVAKREGSTYKFQLPPQTEDGKINLRVGDARRSIPVEPKLRPALKELIAKVQLPDYLQHEEPRIDDVRGGIVNLVKGSSATLEATTTRELSEATLNNRPQKVDGATVITEPISVETTTEMQLTWRDRFGLAASEPQVLQFEAQEDAVPTVAITKLKNNQVVLSTEVLTFEIQSGDDFGVKRVGLEWEGIENPIQNPEPAVGEKTVSSGSPTSEALTVPATFSVERENVKPQSLRLRAFAEDYFPNRERVRSPQIVLHVLTPAEHFKWLIGQMQLWAGAAKDVHDKELQLHQTNLELRDLSPVELDDPAQRKKLQNQAAAERANAAKLDSLIESGTGLLQEAAKNSEFDAGQLESWGEMLEQLEEIAGKKMPTVADLLAQAAEAPGQSSSQQPADASSQQAPSTSKPDGQQADSQSNSKPGKSQDDIEKYGPDSKIPSEAADAETPEDPNESGDSISVNRSKPPEGGKPSFAPANPTPNIFDIESGFNPFDDPQEGPT
;
A
#
# COMPACT_ATOMS: atom_id res chain seq x y z
N MET A 1 71.68 24.90 66.60
CA MET A 1 73.06 24.54 66.18
C MET A 1 73.71 25.70 65.44
N ASN A 2 75.03 25.75 65.43
CA ASN A 2 75.81 26.91 64.95
C ASN A 2 75.81 27.06 63.42
N GLN A 3 75.95 28.30 62.96
CA GLN A 3 76.36 28.60 61.59
C GLN A 3 77.85 28.24 61.41
N THR A 4 78.16 27.23 60.62
CA THR A 4 79.54 26.96 60.18
C THR A 4 79.79 27.60 58.82
N GLN A 5 80.54 28.70 58.81
CA GLN A 5 81.10 29.25 57.57
C GLN A 5 82.10 28.23 56.98
N PRO A 6 82.07 27.95 55.66
CA PRO A 6 83.07 27.09 55.04
C PRO A 6 84.43 27.81 54.97
N GLN A 7 85.39 27.36 55.77
CA GLN A 7 86.78 27.82 55.72
C GLN A 7 87.35 27.62 54.31
N ASN A 8 87.83 28.70 53.71
CA ASN A 8 88.22 28.71 52.30
C ASN A 8 89.71 28.39 52.15
N SER A 9 90.03 27.09 52.20
CA SER A 9 91.41 26.56 52.12
C SER A 9 92.09 26.88 50.78
N GLY A 10 92.65 28.09 50.70
CA GLY A 10 93.21 28.65 49.47
C GLY A 10 94.56 28.06 49.11
N VAL A 11 94.59 27.12 48.16
CA VAL A 11 95.82 26.61 47.53
C VAL A 11 96.66 27.79 47.04
N ASN A 12 97.86 27.94 47.60
CA ASN A 12 98.67 29.16 47.55
C ASN A 12 99.65 29.13 46.37
N LEU A 13 99.08 29.18 45.16
CA LEU A 13 99.76 29.12 43.87
C LEU A 13 100.13 30.53 43.35
N PRO A 14 101.15 30.67 42.50
CA PRO A 14 101.44 31.90 41.76
C PRO A 14 100.18 32.48 41.09
N PRO A 15 99.93 33.80 41.21
CA PRO A 15 98.66 34.40 40.78
C PRO A 15 98.46 34.37 39.25
N ARG A 16 99.53 34.30 38.47
CA ARG A 16 99.48 34.15 37.01
C ARG A 16 99.07 32.73 36.62
N MET A 17 99.81 31.70 37.05
CA MET A 17 99.46 30.30 36.83
C MET A 17 98.06 29.96 37.36
N LYS A 18 97.68 30.42 38.55
CA LYS A 18 96.32 30.23 39.09
C LYS A 18 95.26 30.82 38.16
N LYS A 19 95.43 32.06 37.72
CA LYS A 19 94.52 32.73 36.78
C LYS A 19 94.47 32.01 35.42
N ALA A 20 95.60 31.52 34.91
CA ALA A 20 95.68 30.77 33.67
C ALA A 20 94.95 29.42 33.76
N LEU A 21 95.16 28.67 34.85
CA LEU A 21 94.45 27.40 35.11
C LEU A 21 92.95 27.62 35.33
N GLU A 22 92.53 28.69 36.02
CA GLU A 22 91.12 29.05 36.17
C GLU A 22 90.48 29.50 34.84
N GLN A 23 91.23 30.15 33.94
CA GLN A 23 90.77 30.47 32.58
C GLN A 23 90.66 29.20 31.72
N TYR A 24 91.63 28.30 31.78
CA TYR A 24 91.58 27.00 31.10
C TYR A 24 90.40 26.16 31.59
N LYS A 25 90.20 26.06 32.92
CA LYS A 25 89.03 25.46 33.58
C LYS A 25 87.72 25.97 33.01
N LYS A 26 87.51 27.29 33.04
CA LYS A 26 86.30 27.94 32.51
C LYS A 26 86.13 27.64 31.03
N ARG A 27 87.19 27.65 30.22
CA ARG A 27 87.14 27.38 28.78
C ARG A 27 86.84 25.91 28.44
N VAL A 28 87.40 24.94 29.18
CA VAL A 28 87.05 23.51 29.06
C VAL A 28 85.59 23.28 29.43
N TRP A 29 85.14 23.83 30.57
CA TRP A 29 83.75 23.73 31.04
C TRP A 29 82.79 24.32 30.02
N ILE A 30 83.02 25.56 29.56
CA ILE A 30 82.19 26.22 28.54
C ILE A 30 82.13 25.37 27.27
N ILE A 31 83.26 24.99 26.67
CA ILE A 31 83.28 24.24 25.40
C ILE A 31 82.57 22.87 25.55
N LYS A 32 82.77 22.16 26.65
CA LYS A 32 82.18 20.81 26.84
C LYS A 32 80.72 20.84 27.27
N LEU A 33 80.27 21.87 27.97
CA LEU A 33 78.84 22.13 28.21
C LEU A 33 78.16 22.59 26.92
N THR A 34 78.75 23.51 26.14
CA THR A 34 78.22 23.91 24.82
C THR A 34 78.13 22.72 23.85
N GLU A 35 79.12 21.83 23.81
CA GLU A 35 79.01 20.54 23.08
C GLU A 35 77.91 19.61 23.63
N GLY A 36 77.47 19.78 24.88
CA GLY A 36 76.34 19.05 25.46
C GLY A 36 75.00 19.67 25.08
N THR A 37 74.84 20.96 25.36
CA THR A 37 73.63 21.73 25.05
C THR A 37 73.31 21.74 23.56
N LEU A 38 74.30 21.89 22.67
CA LEU A 38 74.06 21.80 21.23
C LEU A 38 73.66 20.38 20.79
N ALA A 39 74.21 19.32 21.40
CA ALA A 39 73.81 17.94 21.10
C ALA A 39 72.38 17.63 21.58
N ALA A 40 72.00 18.15 22.76
CA ALA A 40 70.64 18.08 23.27
C ALA A 40 69.64 18.84 22.38
N LEU A 41 69.99 20.08 22.00
CA LEU A 41 69.17 20.91 21.11
C LEU A 41 69.01 20.30 19.71
N PHE A 42 70.06 19.68 19.17
CA PHE A 42 69.99 18.92 17.92
C PHE A 42 69.00 17.76 18.02
N GLY A 43 69.06 16.95 19.08
CA GLY A 43 68.13 15.84 19.30
C GLY A 43 66.67 16.30 19.35
N LEU A 44 66.39 17.39 20.06
CA LEU A 44 65.05 17.98 20.14
C LEU A 44 64.57 18.51 18.78
N ILE A 45 65.37 19.33 18.08
CA ILE A 45 65.00 19.90 16.77
C ILE A 45 64.77 18.79 15.73
N ILE A 46 65.63 17.77 15.67
CA ILE A 46 65.45 16.64 14.76
C ILE A 46 64.20 15.83 15.12
N SER A 47 63.92 15.59 16.40
CA SER A 47 62.69 14.90 16.82
C SER A 47 61.42 15.67 16.41
N TYR A 48 61.43 17.00 16.52
CA TYR A 48 60.37 17.86 16.02
C TYR A 48 60.22 17.77 14.48
N LEU A 49 61.32 17.85 13.73
CA LEU A 49 61.30 17.77 12.26
C LEU A 49 60.85 16.38 11.75
N ILE A 50 61.13 15.31 12.49
CA ILE A 50 60.60 13.97 12.19
C ILE A 50 59.07 13.97 12.36
N VAL A 51 58.52 14.44 13.48
CA VAL A 51 57.05 14.52 13.66
C VAL A 51 56.43 15.45 12.59
N PHE A 52 57.09 16.57 12.25
CA PHE A 52 56.65 17.46 11.18
C PHE A 52 56.50 16.76 9.83
N GLY A 53 57.51 15.98 9.43
CA GLY A 53 57.48 15.22 8.18
C GLY A 53 56.45 14.08 8.19
N LEU A 54 56.39 13.31 9.28
CA LEU A 54 55.46 12.18 9.40
C LEU A 54 53.99 12.64 9.41
N ASP A 55 53.66 13.77 10.05
CA ASP A 55 52.31 14.37 10.04
C ASP A 55 51.82 14.80 8.64
N ARG A 56 52.73 14.88 7.64
CA ARG A 56 52.32 15.11 6.23
C ARG A 56 51.92 13.81 5.52
N LEU A 57 52.43 12.66 5.96
CA LEU A 57 52.20 11.35 5.33
C LEU A 57 50.97 10.63 5.94
N PHE A 58 50.89 10.62 7.27
CA PHE A 58 49.84 9.95 8.04
C PHE A 58 49.55 10.71 9.36
N ASP A 59 48.54 10.30 10.11
CA ASP A 59 48.31 10.83 11.46
C ASP A 59 49.21 10.09 12.45
N THR A 60 50.18 10.80 13.05
CA THR A 60 51.19 10.16 13.90
C THR A 60 50.61 9.68 15.24
N PRO A 61 50.63 8.36 15.52
CA PRO A 61 50.08 7.82 16.76
C PRO A 61 50.75 8.40 17.99
N THR A 62 49.98 8.58 19.07
CA THR A 62 50.45 9.09 20.36
C THR A 62 51.71 8.40 20.88
N LEU A 63 51.78 7.07 20.76
CA LEU A 63 52.96 6.27 21.16
C LEU A 63 54.19 6.59 20.31
N LEU A 64 54.03 6.77 18.99
CA LEU A 64 55.13 7.11 18.08
C LEU A 64 55.64 8.54 18.35
N ARG A 65 54.72 9.51 18.55
CA ARG A 65 55.09 10.88 18.95
C ARG A 65 55.83 10.91 20.29
N ALA A 66 55.37 10.14 21.28
CA ALA A 66 56.04 10.01 22.58
C ALA A 66 57.44 9.38 22.45
N LEU A 67 57.58 8.30 21.67
CA LEU A 67 58.87 7.63 21.45
C LEU A 67 59.88 8.58 20.77
N ILE A 68 59.45 9.32 19.74
CA ILE A 68 60.29 10.32 19.05
C ILE A 68 60.73 11.43 20.00
N LEU A 69 59.82 11.93 20.86
CA LEU A 69 60.14 12.94 21.87
C LEU A 69 61.15 12.42 22.90
N VAL A 70 60.96 11.20 23.43
CA VAL A 70 61.88 10.58 24.42
C VAL A 70 63.27 10.36 23.83
N ILE A 71 63.37 9.87 22.59
CA ILE A 71 64.64 9.70 21.88
C ILE A 71 65.32 11.06 21.65
N GLY A 72 64.58 12.08 21.22
CA GLY A 72 65.09 13.45 21.07
C GLY A 72 65.59 14.05 22.39
N MET A 73 64.90 13.76 23.49
CA MET A 73 65.22 14.26 24.83
C MET A 73 66.39 13.50 25.50
N ALA A 74 66.80 12.32 25.02
CA ALA A 74 67.94 11.56 25.56
C ALA A 74 69.24 12.38 25.59
N GLY A 75 69.45 13.27 24.61
CA GLY A 75 70.55 14.24 24.59
C GLY A 75 70.57 15.17 25.81
N MET A 76 69.40 15.58 26.28
CA MET A 76 69.20 16.49 27.42
C MET A 76 69.19 15.76 28.76
N VAL A 77 68.55 14.59 28.85
CA VAL A 77 68.33 13.87 30.12
C VAL A 77 69.50 12.94 30.48
N ILE A 78 70.20 12.36 29.49
CA ILE A 78 71.29 11.40 29.73
C ILE A 78 72.65 12.03 29.43
N PHE A 79 72.85 12.49 28.18
CA PHE A 79 74.19 12.91 27.74
C PHE A 79 74.67 14.23 28.36
N LEU A 80 73.77 15.18 28.63
CA LEU A 80 74.13 16.46 29.25
C LEU A 80 74.54 16.31 30.73
N PRO A 81 73.80 15.60 31.61
CA PRO A 81 74.25 15.28 32.96
C PRO A 81 75.55 14.45 32.99
N LEU A 82 75.72 13.47 32.10
CA LEU A 82 76.98 12.72 31.99
C LEU A 82 78.15 13.60 31.56
N LYS A 83 77.95 14.58 30.67
CA LYS A 83 78.98 15.58 30.34
C LYS A 83 79.27 16.53 31.51
N TYR A 84 78.24 16.99 32.22
CA TYR A 84 78.41 17.81 33.42
C TYR A 84 79.23 17.05 34.49
N TYR A 85 78.90 15.79 34.76
CA TYR A 85 79.63 14.97 35.71
C TYR A 85 81.11 14.77 35.29
N ASN A 86 81.34 14.33 34.05
CA ASN A 86 82.68 13.99 33.58
C ASN A 86 83.59 15.21 33.32
N TRP A 87 83.05 16.38 32.95
CA TRP A 87 83.84 17.56 32.61
C TRP A 87 83.82 18.66 33.69
N VAL A 88 82.70 18.86 34.38
CA VAL A 88 82.57 19.86 35.45
C VAL A 88 82.86 19.22 36.81
N TRP A 89 82.08 18.22 37.21
CA TRP A 89 82.13 17.66 38.58
C TRP A 89 83.44 16.95 38.90
N ARG A 90 83.91 16.06 38.00
CA ARG A 90 85.17 15.33 38.15
C ARG A 90 86.41 16.23 38.14
N ASN A 91 86.32 17.41 37.53
CA ASN A 91 87.43 18.36 37.39
C ASN A 91 87.15 19.65 38.17
N ARG A 92 86.60 19.52 39.39
CA ARG A 92 86.35 20.64 40.32
C ARG A 92 87.60 21.15 41.02
N THR A 93 88.62 20.32 41.22
CA THR A 93 89.93 20.73 41.77
C THR A 93 90.80 21.39 40.69
N LEU A 94 92.10 21.59 40.95
CA LEU A 94 93.05 22.10 39.96
C LEU A 94 93.91 20.95 39.39
N ASP A 95 94.26 19.97 40.19
CA ASP A 95 94.94 18.71 39.86
C ASP A 95 94.19 17.91 38.77
N GLY A 96 92.88 17.75 38.86
CA GLY A 96 92.07 17.14 37.79
C GLY A 96 92.15 17.89 36.44
N ILE A 97 92.52 19.17 36.45
CA ILE A 97 92.64 20.03 35.27
C ILE A 97 94.07 20.02 34.73
N ALA A 98 95.07 19.90 35.60
CA ALA A 98 96.45 19.62 35.21
C ALA A 98 96.57 18.22 34.55
N ARG A 99 95.86 17.21 35.06
CA ARG A 99 95.72 15.90 34.41
C ARG A 99 95.05 15.98 33.02
N LEU A 100 94.10 16.90 32.81
CA LEU A 100 93.57 17.20 31.47
C LEU A 100 94.56 17.96 30.57
N LEU A 101 95.58 18.61 31.13
CA LEU A 101 96.61 19.34 30.38
C LEU A 101 97.68 18.40 29.82
N GLN A 102 98.06 17.36 30.56
CA GLN A 102 98.95 16.26 30.12
C GLN A 102 98.51 15.68 28.76
N HIS A 103 97.21 15.62 28.47
CA HIS A 103 96.69 15.00 27.25
C HIS A 103 97.03 15.72 25.93
N LYS A 104 97.44 17.01 25.99
CA LYS A 104 98.00 17.74 24.83
C LYS A 104 99.42 18.26 25.06
N PHE A 105 99.82 18.47 26.31
CA PHE A 105 101.19 18.87 26.67
C PHE A 105 101.71 17.93 27.77
N PRO A 106 102.21 16.72 27.45
CA PRO A 106 102.52 15.70 28.46
C PRO A 106 103.47 16.17 29.56
N ARG A 107 104.69 16.62 29.20
CA ARG A 107 105.72 17.06 30.17
C ARG A 107 105.27 18.27 31.00
N PHE A 108 104.81 19.32 30.33
CA PHE A 108 104.35 20.55 30.98
C PHE A 108 103.11 20.34 31.85
N GLY A 109 102.17 19.48 31.43
CA GLY A 109 101.03 19.08 32.25
C GLY A 109 101.43 18.31 33.51
N ASP A 110 102.51 17.55 33.44
CA ASP A 110 103.09 16.82 34.58
C ASP A 110 103.78 17.77 35.57
N HIS A 111 104.60 18.71 35.07
CA HIS A 111 105.20 19.78 35.87
C HIS A 111 104.13 20.62 36.61
N VAL A 112 103.05 20.96 35.91
CA VAL A 112 101.91 21.70 36.47
C VAL A 112 101.13 20.85 37.48
N LEU A 113 100.95 19.55 37.23
CA LEU A 113 100.28 18.64 38.17
C LEU A 113 101.05 18.53 39.49
N GLY A 114 102.33 18.18 39.42
CA GLY A 114 103.17 17.99 40.60
C GLY A 114 103.25 19.23 41.49
N ILE A 115 103.23 20.45 40.91
CA ILE A 115 103.23 21.69 41.68
C ILE A 115 101.86 21.99 42.32
N VAL A 116 100.75 21.57 41.73
CA VAL A 116 99.42 21.73 42.35
C VAL A 116 99.23 20.69 43.48
N GLU A 117 99.75 19.47 43.30
CA GLU A 117 99.80 18.44 44.35
C GLU A 117 100.70 18.91 45.51
N LEU A 118 101.95 19.32 45.25
CA LEU A 118 102.85 19.96 46.24
C LEU A 118 102.26 21.22 46.93
N ALA A 119 101.34 21.93 46.28
CA ALA A 119 100.69 23.11 46.85
C ALA A 119 99.44 22.78 47.69
N SER A 120 98.89 21.57 47.55
CA SER A 120 97.70 21.09 48.28
C SER A 120 98.06 20.15 49.43
N GLU A 121 99.11 19.32 49.28
CA GLU A 121 99.73 18.51 50.35
C GLU A 121 100.47 19.35 51.42
N ARG A 122 100.32 20.68 51.39
CA ARG A 122 100.98 21.63 52.30
C ARG A 122 100.45 21.58 53.75
N SER A 123 99.64 20.58 54.09
CA SER A 123 99.33 20.15 55.45
C SER A 123 100.49 19.36 56.09
N ASP A 124 101.29 18.66 55.29
CA ASP A 124 102.20 17.63 55.76
C ASP A 124 103.63 18.18 55.92
N GLN A 125 104.25 17.84 57.05
CA GLN A 125 105.14 18.78 57.75
C GLN A 125 106.64 18.66 57.37
N SER A 126 106.94 18.24 56.13
CA SER A 126 108.27 17.73 55.72
C SER A 126 108.92 18.41 54.51
N SER A 127 108.33 19.45 53.92
CA SER A 127 108.81 20.08 52.67
C SER A 127 109.54 21.42 52.85
N SER A 128 110.73 21.55 52.24
CA SER A 128 111.55 22.77 52.30
C SER A 128 110.92 23.96 51.53
N PRO A 129 110.60 25.09 52.20
CA PRO A 129 109.87 26.19 51.56
C PRO A 129 110.57 26.84 50.35
N ALA A 130 111.90 26.86 50.35
CA ALA A 130 112.69 27.51 49.30
C ALA A 130 112.64 26.73 47.96
N LEU A 131 112.70 25.39 48.01
CA LEU A 131 112.65 24.54 46.83
C LEU A 131 111.26 24.57 46.18
N VAL A 132 110.20 24.51 47.00
CA VAL A 132 108.81 24.65 46.51
C VAL A 132 108.59 26.02 45.84
N ALA A 133 109.10 27.11 46.44
CA ALA A 133 109.01 28.44 45.85
C ALA A 133 109.80 28.60 44.54
N ALA A 134 110.95 27.91 44.40
CA ALA A 134 111.72 27.90 43.16
C ALA A 134 110.98 27.13 42.04
N ALA A 135 110.48 25.93 42.32
CA ALA A 135 109.71 25.14 41.37
C ALA A 135 108.45 25.89 40.89
N MET A 136 107.72 26.51 41.83
CA MET A 136 106.54 27.35 41.52
C MET A 136 106.86 28.51 40.55
N ARG A 137 108.04 29.15 40.67
CA ARG A 137 108.46 30.21 39.73
C ARG A 137 108.83 29.64 38.35
N GLN A 138 109.60 28.56 38.32
CA GLN A 138 110.04 27.91 37.08
C GLN A 138 108.85 27.51 36.20
N VAL A 139 107.76 27.02 36.81
CA VAL A 139 106.55 26.63 36.06
C VAL A 139 105.58 27.79 35.82
N ASP A 140 105.54 28.85 36.65
CA ASP A 140 104.83 30.10 36.27
C ASP A 140 105.45 30.73 35.00
N GLU A 141 106.78 30.64 34.85
CA GLU A 141 107.50 31.02 33.62
C GLU A 141 107.30 30.04 32.46
N GLU A 142 107.10 28.74 32.71
CA GLU A 142 106.76 27.76 31.67
C GLU A 142 105.31 27.91 31.19
N VAL A 143 104.38 28.25 32.09
CA VAL A 143 102.98 28.61 31.78
C VAL A 143 102.93 29.86 30.91
N ALA A 144 103.77 30.87 31.19
CA ALA A 144 103.84 32.10 30.38
C ALA A 144 104.25 31.85 28.91
N LYS A 145 104.86 30.70 28.59
CA LYS A 145 105.27 30.29 27.24
C LYS A 145 104.19 29.50 26.48
N HIS A 146 103.10 29.09 27.14
CA HIS A 146 102.10 28.17 26.58
C HIS A 146 100.68 28.75 26.56
N ASN A 147 100.06 28.78 25.38
CA ASN A 147 98.65 29.17 25.24
C ASN A 147 97.69 28.04 25.65
N LEU A 148 97.30 28.00 26.93
CA LEU A 148 96.36 27.00 27.47
C LEU A 148 95.00 26.99 26.75
N ALA A 149 94.67 28.06 26.03
CA ALA A 149 93.45 28.17 25.24
C ALA A 149 93.27 27.01 24.24
N ASP A 150 94.36 26.46 23.72
CA ASP A 150 94.34 25.42 22.69
C ASP A 150 94.54 24.01 23.25
N ALA A 151 94.70 23.86 24.57
CA ALA A 151 94.87 22.57 25.24
C ALA A 151 93.57 21.74 25.34
N VAL A 152 92.41 22.36 25.11
CA VAL A 152 91.08 21.75 25.30
C VAL A 152 90.92 20.47 24.47
N PRO A 153 90.68 19.29 25.09
CA PRO A 153 90.62 18.02 24.35
C PRO A 153 89.48 17.97 23.32
N ASN A 154 89.83 17.69 22.05
CA ASN A 154 88.90 17.45 20.94
C ASN A 154 87.68 18.42 20.90
N PRO A 155 87.87 19.72 20.59
CA PRO A 155 86.81 20.71 20.60
C PRO A 155 85.86 20.54 19.39
N ARG A 156 84.72 19.87 19.61
CA ARG A 156 83.71 19.56 18.58
C ARG A 156 82.58 20.59 18.51
N HIS A 157 82.59 21.63 19.35
CA HIS A 157 81.53 22.64 19.43
C HIS A 157 81.18 23.27 18.06
N ARG A 158 82.16 23.55 17.18
CA ARG A 158 81.89 24.06 15.82
C ARG A 158 81.11 23.08 14.94
N ARG A 159 81.39 21.78 15.02
CA ARG A 159 80.64 20.74 14.28
C ARG A 159 79.20 20.64 14.78
N TRP A 160 79.02 20.70 16.11
CA TRP A 160 77.69 20.73 16.72
C TRP A 160 76.91 22.02 16.41
N ALA A 161 77.57 23.17 16.28
CA ALA A 161 76.93 24.42 15.88
C ALA A 161 76.39 24.35 14.45
N TRP A 162 77.13 23.77 13.50
CA TRP A 162 76.63 23.48 12.15
C TRP A 162 75.50 22.45 12.14
N ALA A 163 75.64 21.36 12.91
CA ALA A 163 74.62 20.32 13.03
C ALA A 163 73.29 20.85 13.58
N VAL A 164 73.32 21.79 14.54
CA VAL A 164 72.12 22.49 15.04
C VAL A 164 71.62 23.54 14.04
N GLY A 165 72.53 24.33 13.44
CA GLY A 165 72.18 25.49 12.63
C GLY A 165 71.37 25.14 11.38
N LEU A 166 71.75 24.08 10.65
CA LEU A 166 71.05 23.66 9.44
C LEU A 166 69.56 23.29 9.68
N PRO A 167 69.21 22.37 10.59
CA PRO A 167 67.81 22.07 10.87
C PRO A 167 67.09 23.20 11.63
N LEU A 168 67.79 24.05 12.40
CA LEU A 168 67.18 25.25 13.00
C LEU A 168 66.72 26.24 11.92
N VAL A 169 67.48 26.43 10.84
CA VAL A 169 67.07 27.24 9.69
C VAL A 169 65.81 26.67 9.02
N LEU A 170 65.69 25.33 8.89
CA LEU A 170 64.47 24.70 8.37
C LEU A 170 63.25 24.97 9.27
N VAL A 171 63.41 24.94 10.60
CA VAL A 171 62.33 25.31 11.54
C VAL A 171 61.94 26.78 11.39
N ILE A 172 62.92 27.69 11.27
CA ILE A 172 62.66 29.13 11.07
C ILE A 172 61.89 29.38 9.75
N ILE A 173 62.28 28.72 8.66
CA ILE A 173 61.55 28.78 7.37
C ILE A 173 60.11 28.27 7.56
N GLY A 174 59.91 27.16 8.28
CA GLY A 174 58.57 26.64 8.60
C GLY A 174 57.71 27.63 9.40
N VAL A 175 58.28 28.31 10.39
CA VAL A 175 57.59 29.35 11.19
C VAL A 175 57.15 30.52 10.31
N LEU A 176 57.97 30.92 9.34
CA LEU A 176 57.69 32.09 8.48
C LEU A 176 56.73 31.78 7.32
N VAL A 177 56.85 30.61 6.69
CA VAL A 177 56.09 30.27 5.47
C VAL A 177 54.77 29.54 5.79
N ILE A 178 54.73 28.71 6.83
CA ILE A 178 53.56 27.89 7.21
C ILE A 178 53.34 27.91 8.74
N PRO A 179 53.07 29.09 9.34
CA PRO A 179 52.99 29.28 10.78
C PRO A 179 51.92 28.41 11.46
N THR A 180 50.78 28.17 10.81
CA THR A 180 49.68 27.32 11.32
C THR A 180 50.12 25.87 11.46
N THR A 181 50.63 25.27 10.38
CA THR A 181 51.15 23.90 10.35
C THR A 181 52.27 23.71 11.38
N THR A 182 53.24 24.63 11.41
CA THR A 182 54.37 24.59 12.34
C THR A 182 53.93 24.67 13.81
N ARG A 183 52.95 25.53 14.14
CA ARG A 183 52.39 25.61 15.51
C ARG A 183 51.60 24.35 15.89
N ASN A 184 50.83 23.77 14.96
CA ASN A 184 50.08 22.54 15.20
C ASN A 184 51.00 21.34 15.46
N THR A 185 52.02 21.14 14.62
CA THR A 185 53.05 20.12 14.85
C THR A 185 53.76 20.33 16.19
N LEU A 186 54.12 21.58 16.53
CA LEU A 186 54.81 21.89 17.79
C LEU A 186 53.94 21.51 19.01
N ALA A 187 52.64 21.77 18.96
CA ALA A 187 51.70 21.33 19.99
C ALA A 187 51.58 19.79 20.07
N ARG A 188 51.46 19.11 18.91
CA ARG A 188 51.38 17.64 18.81
C ARG A 188 52.66 16.94 19.28
N TRP A 189 53.84 17.55 19.09
CA TRP A 189 55.15 17.06 19.55
C TRP A 189 55.40 17.34 21.04
N LEU A 190 55.09 18.55 21.54
CA LEU A 190 55.23 18.89 22.96
C LEU A 190 54.21 18.18 23.86
N THR A 191 53.03 17.85 23.34
CA THR A 191 51.97 17.18 24.10
C THR A 191 51.50 15.90 23.40
N PRO A 192 52.37 14.86 23.31
CA PRO A 192 52.05 13.64 22.56
C PRO A 192 50.78 12.96 23.07
N TRP A 193 50.56 12.99 24.39
CA TRP A 193 49.38 12.48 25.10
C TRP A 193 48.08 13.27 24.89
N ARG A 194 48.11 14.48 24.32
CA ARG A 194 46.87 15.20 23.99
C ARG A 194 46.38 14.81 22.61
N ASN A 195 45.07 14.60 22.48
CA ASN A 195 44.41 14.42 21.18
C ASN A 195 44.26 15.78 20.47
N VAL A 196 45.38 16.30 19.97
CA VAL A 196 45.41 17.52 19.13
C VAL A 196 45.30 17.09 17.68
N GLU A 197 44.22 17.49 17.02
CA GLU A 197 43.97 17.17 15.61
C GLU A 197 45.12 17.61 14.70
N ARG A 198 45.37 16.82 13.65
CA ARG A 198 46.43 17.05 12.67
C ARG A 198 46.03 18.14 11.69
N TYR A 199 46.80 19.22 11.60
CA TYR A 199 46.55 20.28 10.62
C TYR A 199 46.71 19.78 9.18
N THR A 200 45.64 19.92 8.41
CA THR A 200 45.54 19.61 6.98
C THR A 200 45.40 20.89 6.16
N PHE A 201 45.91 20.87 4.93
CA PHE A 201 45.86 22.01 4.01
C PHE A 201 44.53 22.07 3.25
N ALA A 202 43.93 20.92 2.95
CA ALA A 202 42.52 20.84 2.61
C ALA A 202 41.69 20.82 3.92
N GLN A 203 40.80 21.81 4.11
CA GLN A 203 40.00 21.95 5.32
C GLN A 203 38.52 21.70 5.03
N LEU A 204 38.02 20.55 5.48
CA LEU A 204 36.62 20.18 5.34
C LEU A 204 35.73 20.82 6.41
N GLU A 205 34.46 21.00 6.06
CA GLU A 205 33.39 21.54 6.90
C GLU A 205 32.47 20.43 7.45
N GLY A 206 31.51 20.77 8.30
CA GLY A 206 30.65 19.84 9.03
C GLY A 206 31.41 18.91 9.99
N ASN A 207 30.70 17.92 10.54
CA ASN A 207 31.23 16.90 11.45
C ASN A 207 31.24 15.48 10.82
N PRO A 208 31.95 14.50 11.40
CA PRO A 208 31.94 13.10 10.99
C PRO A 208 30.79 12.30 11.64
N ASP A 209 29.62 12.91 11.80
CA ASP A 209 28.51 12.34 12.56
C ASP A 209 27.84 11.18 11.80
N LEU A 210 27.07 10.34 12.52
CA LEU A 210 26.39 9.17 11.96
C LEU A 210 25.40 9.58 10.87
N ARG A 211 25.56 9.02 9.67
CA ARG A 211 24.66 9.23 8.53
C ARG A 211 23.81 7.99 8.30
N VAL A 212 22.54 8.05 8.69
CA VAL A 212 21.55 7.03 8.26
C VAL A 212 21.29 7.21 6.77
N VAL A 213 21.23 6.11 6.03
CA VAL A 213 20.95 6.07 4.59
C VAL A 213 19.83 5.07 4.29
N ALA A 214 19.21 5.17 3.12
CA ALA A 214 18.21 4.19 2.71
C ALA A 214 18.88 2.83 2.38
N TYR A 215 18.30 1.75 2.88
CA TYR A 215 18.80 0.39 2.70
C TYR A 215 18.70 -0.07 1.23
N ALA A 216 19.78 -0.64 0.70
CA ALA A 216 19.90 -1.13 -0.68
C ALA A 216 19.70 -0.07 -1.78
N GLU A 217 19.80 1.22 -1.46
CA GLU A 217 19.71 2.33 -2.41
C GLU A 217 21.07 3.04 -2.57
N PRO A 218 21.39 3.57 -3.77
CA PRO A 218 22.56 4.43 -3.94
C PRO A 218 22.32 5.76 -3.22
N PHE A 219 23.37 6.36 -2.66
CA PHE A 219 23.24 7.62 -1.92
C PHE A 219 24.44 8.55 -2.11
N ASP A 220 24.17 9.85 -2.11
CA ASP A 220 25.21 10.85 -2.17
C ASP A 220 25.78 11.17 -0.78
N VAL A 221 27.09 11.35 -0.72
CA VAL A 221 27.77 12.05 0.39
C VAL A 221 28.44 13.31 -0.16
N GLU A 222 28.14 14.44 0.45
CA GLU A 222 28.76 15.71 0.11
C GLU A 222 29.90 16.03 1.09
N ALA A 223 30.99 16.56 0.55
CA ALA A 223 32.11 17.08 1.31
C ALA A 223 32.39 18.52 0.89
N GLN A 224 32.19 19.47 1.79
CA GLN A 224 32.43 20.89 1.53
C GLN A 224 33.78 21.33 2.10
N LEU A 225 34.52 22.14 1.34
CA LEU A 225 35.72 22.85 1.80
C LEU A 225 35.35 24.22 2.36
N LYS A 226 35.99 24.58 3.47
CA LYS A 226 35.92 25.94 4.02
C LYS A 226 36.48 26.94 3.01
N ASP A 227 35.86 28.13 2.91
CA ASP A 227 36.27 29.15 1.94
C ASP A 227 37.73 29.57 2.05
N ASN A 228 38.27 29.58 3.27
CA ASN A 228 39.66 29.91 3.56
C ASN A 228 40.63 28.71 3.52
N SER A 229 40.20 27.54 3.03
CA SER A 229 41.04 26.33 2.90
C SER A 229 42.29 26.63 2.05
N PRO A 230 43.52 26.53 2.61
CA PRO A 230 44.76 26.86 1.90
C PRO A 230 45.03 26.04 0.65
N TRP A 231 44.53 24.80 0.61
CA TRP A 231 44.54 23.95 -0.58
C TRP A 231 43.10 23.58 -0.97
N LYS A 232 42.82 23.60 -2.27
CA LYS A 232 41.51 23.26 -2.85
C LYS A 232 41.72 22.26 -4.01
N PRO A 233 41.88 20.95 -3.71
CA PRO A 233 42.12 19.91 -4.72
C PRO A 233 41.10 19.93 -5.87
N GLU A 234 41.47 19.38 -7.02
CA GLU A 234 40.56 19.26 -8.17
C GLU A 234 39.60 18.07 -8.03
N SER A 235 40.00 17.05 -7.26
CA SER A 235 39.21 15.87 -6.96
C SER A 235 39.37 15.40 -5.50
N GLY A 236 38.40 14.61 -5.06
CA GLY A 236 38.43 13.83 -3.83
C GLY A 236 38.09 12.37 -4.10
N GLU A 237 38.22 11.55 -3.06
CA GLU A 237 38.10 10.09 -3.07
C GLU A 237 37.23 9.66 -1.88
N ALA A 238 36.20 8.84 -2.08
CA ALA A 238 35.38 8.27 -0.99
C ALA A 238 35.20 6.76 -1.18
N ARG A 239 35.55 5.98 -0.15
CA ARG A 239 35.50 4.51 -0.19
C ARG A 239 34.62 3.97 0.94
N TYR A 240 33.57 3.22 0.61
CA TYR A 240 32.77 2.50 1.61
C TYR A 240 33.48 1.20 1.99
N ALA A 241 33.85 1.07 3.27
CA ALA A 241 34.60 -0.07 3.80
C ALA A 241 35.79 -0.48 2.88
N ASP A 242 35.69 -1.65 2.22
CA ASP A 242 36.70 -2.19 1.31
C ASP A 242 36.31 -2.20 -0.19
N GLN A 243 35.22 -1.54 -0.57
CA GLN A 243 34.76 -1.42 -1.97
C GLN A 243 35.72 -0.57 -2.85
N GLU A 244 35.42 -0.44 -4.14
CA GLU A 244 36.17 0.46 -5.01
C GLU A 244 35.95 1.95 -4.61
N PRO A 245 36.98 2.81 -4.71
CA PRO A 245 36.87 4.21 -4.32
C PRO A 245 36.14 5.05 -5.39
N VAL A 246 35.07 5.73 -4.98
CA VAL A 246 34.36 6.72 -5.82
C VAL A 246 35.18 8.01 -5.87
N VAL A 247 35.50 8.49 -7.07
CA VAL A 247 36.26 9.73 -7.29
C VAL A 247 35.34 10.84 -7.78
N ALA A 248 35.26 11.93 -7.02
CA ALA A 248 34.46 13.12 -7.35
C ALA A 248 35.36 14.29 -7.77
N LYS A 249 34.94 15.08 -8.75
CA LYS A 249 35.55 16.38 -9.06
C LYS A 249 35.00 17.47 -8.13
N ARG A 250 35.74 18.56 -7.96
CA ARG A 250 35.29 19.72 -7.18
C ARG A 250 34.36 20.62 -7.98
N GLU A 251 33.14 20.80 -7.48
CA GLU A 251 32.16 21.77 -7.96
C GLU A 251 32.12 22.94 -6.98
N GLY A 252 32.70 24.09 -7.37
CA GLY A 252 32.85 25.24 -6.47
C GLY A 252 33.74 24.91 -5.26
N SER A 253 33.13 24.77 -4.07
CA SER A 253 33.77 24.32 -2.82
C SER A 253 33.37 22.90 -2.39
N THR A 254 32.50 22.22 -3.13
CA THR A 254 31.90 20.92 -2.75
C THR A 254 32.40 19.78 -3.64
N TYR A 255 32.45 18.56 -3.09
CA TYR A 255 32.58 17.30 -3.81
C TYR A 255 31.34 16.45 -3.52
N LYS A 256 30.71 15.90 -4.56
CA LYS A 256 29.55 15.00 -4.46
C LYS A 256 29.98 13.57 -4.77
N PHE A 257 29.86 12.66 -3.82
CA PHE A 257 30.24 11.25 -3.95
C PHE A 257 28.99 10.38 -4.01
N GLN A 258 28.59 9.98 -5.22
CA GLN A 258 27.51 9.03 -5.42
C GLN A 258 28.02 7.61 -5.12
N LEU A 259 27.60 7.05 -3.99
CA LEU A 259 28.05 5.74 -3.51
C LEU A 259 27.05 4.64 -3.93
N PRO A 260 27.53 3.42 -4.22
CA PRO A 260 26.67 2.31 -4.59
C PRO A 260 25.78 1.86 -3.41
N PRO A 261 24.70 1.11 -3.68
CA PRO A 261 23.82 0.51 -2.67
C PRO A 261 24.55 -0.19 -1.52
N GLN A 262 24.04 -0.02 -0.29
CA GLN A 262 24.59 -0.65 0.92
C GLN A 262 23.50 -1.33 1.74
N THR A 263 23.82 -2.50 2.30
CA THR A 263 22.91 -3.32 3.12
C THR A 263 23.43 -3.57 4.54
N GLU A 264 24.70 -3.26 4.81
CA GLU A 264 25.37 -3.50 6.10
C GLU A 264 25.98 -2.21 6.65
N ASP A 265 25.96 -2.08 7.98
CA ASP A 265 26.57 -0.96 8.70
C ASP A 265 28.07 -0.86 8.39
N GLY A 266 28.54 0.37 8.13
CA GLY A 266 29.87 0.57 7.60
C GLY A 266 30.45 1.95 7.86
N LYS A 267 31.57 2.24 7.17
CA LYS A 267 32.28 3.51 7.29
C LYS A 267 32.77 3.97 5.92
N ILE A 268 32.47 5.22 5.59
CA ILE A 268 33.00 5.90 4.42
C ILE A 268 34.31 6.55 4.81
N ASN A 269 35.39 6.08 4.21
CA ASN A 269 36.70 6.71 4.30
C ASN A 269 36.83 7.74 3.19
N LEU A 270 36.52 8.99 3.53
CA LEU A 270 36.60 10.17 2.69
C LEU A 270 38.02 10.74 2.74
N ARG A 271 38.57 11.11 1.57
CA ARG A 271 39.86 11.75 1.41
C ARG A 271 39.78 12.89 0.40
N VAL A 272 40.27 14.06 0.79
CA VAL A 272 40.35 15.24 -0.09
C VAL A 272 41.75 15.82 0.07
N GLY A 273 42.64 15.53 -0.88
CA GLY A 273 44.05 15.88 -0.78
C GLY A 273 44.74 15.20 0.41
N ASP A 274 45.09 15.99 1.44
CA ASP A 274 45.66 15.53 2.71
C ASP A 274 44.62 15.37 3.84
N ALA A 275 43.40 15.90 3.64
CA ALA A 275 42.25 15.65 4.52
C ALA A 275 41.84 14.18 4.45
N ARG A 276 41.51 13.61 5.61
CA ARG A 276 40.97 12.26 5.77
C ARG A 276 39.87 12.32 6.83
N ARG A 277 38.70 11.76 6.56
CA ARG A 277 37.55 11.66 7.47
C ARG A 277 36.96 10.25 7.35
N SER A 278 36.53 9.67 8.45
CA SER A 278 35.73 8.44 8.46
C SER A 278 34.33 8.83 8.92
N ILE A 279 33.30 8.51 8.14
CA ILE A 279 31.89 8.79 8.43
C ILE A 279 31.20 7.44 8.67
N PRO A 280 30.63 7.16 9.85
CA PRO A 280 29.85 5.96 10.07
C PRO A 280 28.49 6.04 9.37
N VAL A 281 28.05 4.92 8.79
CA VAL A 281 26.83 4.81 8.01
C VAL A 281 26.03 3.60 8.48
N GLU A 282 24.73 3.80 8.67
CA GLU A 282 23.76 2.74 9.00
C GLU A 282 22.65 2.71 7.93
N PRO A 283 22.62 1.71 7.03
CA PRO A 283 21.55 1.54 6.06
C PRO A 283 20.25 1.06 6.73
N LYS A 284 19.15 1.79 6.54
CA LYS A 284 17.84 1.47 7.14
C LYS A 284 16.73 1.53 6.10
N LEU A 285 15.77 0.60 6.20
CA LEU A 285 14.56 0.61 5.37
C LEU A 285 13.83 1.95 5.56
N ARG A 286 13.25 2.50 4.49
CA ARG A 286 12.41 3.71 4.53
C ARG A 286 11.13 3.50 5.36
N PRO A 287 10.51 4.57 5.89
CA PRO A 287 9.17 4.47 6.49
C PRO A 287 8.15 4.10 5.40
N ALA A 288 7.54 2.93 5.52
CA ALA A 288 6.50 2.45 4.61
C ALA A 288 5.11 2.71 5.20
N LEU A 289 4.11 2.90 4.34
CA LEU A 289 2.72 2.94 4.75
C LEU A 289 2.28 1.53 5.19
N LYS A 290 1.62 1.43 6.35
CA LYS A 290 1.06 0.18 6.87
C LYS A 290 -0.46 0.15 6.67
N GLU A 291 -1.11 1.29 6.88
CA GLU A 291 -2.55 1.44 7.06
C GLU A 291 -2.93 2.88 6.71
N LEU A 292 -4.02 3.07 5.96
CA LEU A 292 -4.50 4.38 5.53
C LEU A 292 -6.02 4.37 5.48
N ILE A 293 -6.63 5.17 6.35
CA ILE A 293 -8.07 5.21 6.57
C ILE A 293 -8.57 6.62 6.27
N ALA A 294 -9.66 6.73 5.52
CA ALA A 294 -10.45 7.96 5.46
C ALA A 294 -11.60 7.87 6.46
N LYS A 295 -11.64 8.81 7.41
CA LYS A 295 -12.80 9.05 8.27
C LYS A 295 -13.66 10.12 7.59
N VAL A 296 -14.72 9.66 6.92
CA VAL A 296 -15.62 10.49 6.12
C VAL A 296 -16.80 10.94 6.99
N GLN A 297 -16.81 12.22 7.32
CA GLN A 297 -18.00 12.87 7.88
C GLN A 297 -18.95 13.22 6.73
N LEU A 298 -20.08 12.52 6.68
CA LEU A 298 -21.17 12.79 5.75
C LEU A 298 -21.90 14.09 6.12
N PRO A 299 -22.59 14.76 5.17
CA PRO A 299 -23.35 15.98 5.42
C PRO A 299 -24.46 15.81 6.47
N ASP A 300 -24.66 16.85 7.30
CA ASP A 300 -25.67 16.90 8.36
C ASP A 300 -27.10 16.50 7.91
N TYR A 301 -27.46 16.77 6.65
CA TYR A 301 -28.80 16.46 6.12
C TYR A 301 -29.09 14.95 6.08
N LEU A 302 -28.06 14.11 5.93
CA LEU A 302 -28.16 12.65 5.93
C LEU A 302 -28.25 12.03 7.34
N GLN A 303 -28.09 12.82 8.42
CA GLN A 303 -28.36 12.37 9.79
C GLN A 303 -27.51 11.17 10.30
N HIS A 304 -26.33 10.90 9.71
CA HIS A 304 -25.38 9.92 10.25
C HIS A 304 -24.55 10.53 11.40
N GLU A 305 -24.70 10.00 12.61
CA GLU A 305 -23.96 10.45 13.80
C GLU A 305 -22.48 10.00 13.82
N GLU A 306 -22.17 8.85 13.19
CA GLU A 306 -20.82 8.29 13.13
C GLU A 306 -20.19 8.50 11.74
N PRO A 307 -18.89 8.87 11.65
CA PRO A 307 -18.20 9.02 10.36
C PRO A 307 -17.95 7.65 9.72
N ARG A 308 -18.14 7.54 8.40
CA ARG A 308 -17.82 6.32 7.64
C ARG A 308 -16.31 6.10 7.63
N ILE A 309 -15.88 4.84 7.74
CA ILE A 309 -14.48 4.45 7.86
C ILE A 309 -14.09 3.63 6.63
N ASP A 310 -13.42 4.26 5.69
CA ASP A 310 -13.01 3.66 4.41
C ASP A 310 -11.51 3.34 4.42
N ASP A 311 -11.11 2.15 3.97
CA ASP A 311 -9.70 1.79 3.71
C ASP A 311 -9.30 2.29 2.32
N VAL A 312 -8.54 3.38 2.28
CA VAL A 312 -8.20 4.11 1.04
C VAL A 312 -6.76 3.88 0.59
N ARG A 313 -6.13 2.78 1.03
CA ARG A 313 -4.82 2.32 0.53
C ARG A 313 -4.79 2.09 -0.99
N GLY A 314 -5.95 1.89 -1.62
CA GLY A 314 -6.10 1.81 -3.08
C GLY A 314 -5.91 3.15 -3.82
N GLY A 315 -5.77 4.28 -3.10
CA GLY A 315 -5.51 5.58 -3.71
C GLY A 315 -6.74 6.35 -4.19
N ILE A 316 -7.97 5.87 -3.91
CA ILE A 316 -9.23 6.53 -4.30
C ILE A 316 -10.08 6.78 -3.03
N VAL A 317 -10.70 7.95 -2.95
CA VAL A 317 -11.61 8.35 -1.86
C VAL A 317 -12.89 8.94 -2.43
N ASN A 318 -14.01 8.23 -2.29
CA ASN A 318 -15.31 8.67 -2.81
C ASN A 318 -16.04 9.51 -1.76
N LEU A 319 -16.36 10.77 -2.08
CA LEU A 319 -17.04 11.72 -1.19
C LEU A 319 -18.27 12.31 -1.86
N VAL A 320 -19.40 12.31 -1.16
CA VAL A 320 -20.59 13.08 -1.59
C VAL A 320 -20.30 14.57 -1.44
N LYS A 321 -20.76 15.41 -2.36
CA LYS A 321 -20.60 16.88 -2.25
C LYS A 321 -21.13 17.40 -0.91
N GLY A 322 -20.35 18.26 -0.26
CA GLY A 322 -20.57 18.71 1.12
C GLY A 322 -20.02 17.79 2.23
N SER A 323 -19.51 16.60 1.92
CA SER A 323 -18.79 15.75 2.89
C SER A 323 -17.42 16.33 3.24
N SER A 324 -16.82 15.88 4.36
CA SER A 324 -15.40 16.10 4.63
C SER A 324 -14.71 14.82 5.10
N ALA A 325 -13.47 14.59 4.66
CA ALA A 325 -12.66 13.43 5.01
C ALA A 325 -11.44 13.82 5.82
N THR A 326 -11.21 13.12 6.93
CA THR A 326 -9.93 13.18 7.66
C THR A 326 -9.14 11.91 7.35
N LEU A 327 -7.93 12.04 6.80
CA LEU A 327 -7.06 10.90 6.57
C LEU A 327 -6.28 10.57 7.84
N GLU A 328 -6.24 9.29 8.20
CA GLU A 328 -5.40 8.73 9.25
C GLU A 328 -4.46 7.69 8.63
N ALA A 329 -3.17 8.02 8.56
CA ALA A 329 -2.14 7.22 7.89
C ALA A 329 -1.13 6.70 8.92
N THR A 330 -1.07 5.39 9.14
CA THR A 330 -0.09 4.77 10.05
C THR A 330 1.03 4.11 9.27
N THR A 331 2.27 4.38 9.68
CA THR A 331 3.49 3.93 8.99
C THR A 331 4.30 2.94 9.83
N THR A 332 5.33 2.33 9.24
CA THR A 332 6.19 1.32 9.91
C THR A 332 7.20 1.91 10.92
N ARG A 333 7.27 3.23 11.10
CA ARG A 333 8.25 3.89 11.99
C ARG A 333 7.76 5.27 12.43
N GLU A 334 8.17 5.69 13.62
CA GLU A 334 7.98 7.08 14.10
C GLU A 334 8.44 8.13 13.08
N LEU A 335 7.58 9.12 12.85
CA LEU A 335 7.73 10.19 11.86
C LEU A 335 8.24 11.48 12.52
N SER A 336 8.94 12.31 11.74
CA SER A 336 9.37 13.66 12.13
C SER A 336 8.56 14.76 11.45
N GLU A 337 8.15 14.52 10.20
CA GLU A 337 7.31 15.41 9.40
C GLU A 337 6.41 14.60 8.47
N ALA A 338 5.23 15.15 8.17
CA ALA A 338 4.36 14.69 7.11
C ALA A 338 3.71 15.90 6.43
N THR A 339 3.50 15.83 5.11
CA THR A 339 2.85 16.91 4.35
C THR A 339 1.85 16.36 3.34
N LEU A 340 0.75 17.09 3.16
CA LEU A 340 -0.28 16.84 2.14
C LEU A 340 -0.25 18.03 1.16
N ASN A 341 0.04 17.78 -0.11
CA ASN A 341 0.28 18.84 -1.12
C ASN A 341 1.27 19.92 -0.62
N ASN A 342 2.38 19.49 -0.01
CA ASN A 342 3.42 20.32 0.63
C ASN A 342 2.96 21.15 1.85
N ARG A 343 1.75 20.95 2.39
CA ARG A 343 1.28 21.57 3.64
C ARG A 343 1.53 20.65 4.82
N PRO A 344 2.21 21.08 5.91
CA PRO A 344 2.50 20.23 7.06
C PRO A 344 1.22 19.74 7.73
N GLN A 345 1.18 18.46 8.09
CA GLN A 345 0.06 17.79 8.76
C GLN A 345 0.42 17.39 10.19
N LYS A 346 -0.58 17.02 11.01
CA LYS A 346 -0.32 16.61 12.40
C LYS A 346 0.30 15.20 12.41
N VAL A 347 1.43 15.07 13.09
CA VAL A 347 2.12 13.80 13.34
C VAL A 347 2.00 13.42 14.82
N ASP A 348 1.69 12.17 15.10
CA ASP A 348 1.70 11.58 16.44
C ASP A 348 2.33 10.18 16.38
N GLY A 349 3.54 10.03 16.92
CA GLY A 349 4.32 8.80 16.83
C GLY A 349 4.58 8.37 15.37
N ALA A 350 3.98 7.26 14.95
CA ALA A 350 4.07 6.71 13.59
C ALA A 350 2.84 7.03 12.70
N THR A 351 1.89 7.81 13.22
CA THR A 351 0.61 8.11 12.60
C THR A 351 0.53 9.58 12.18
N VAL A 352 -0.05 9.83 11.01
CA VAL A 352 -0.38 11.17 10.49
C VAL A 352 -1.90 11.33 10.53
N ILE A 353 -2.36 12.48 11.00
CA ILE A 353 -3.76 12.90 10.92
C ILE A 353 -3.81 14.21 10.14
N THR A 354 -4.59 14.25 9.06
CA THR A 354 -4.71 15.46 8.24
C THR A 354 -5.68 16.48 8.83
N GLU A 355 -5.64 17.70 8.30
CA GLU A 355 -6.79 18.59 8.36
C GLU A 355 -7.97 17.98 7.56
N PRO A 356 -9.25 18.34 7.86
CA PRO A 356 -10.40 17.86 7.09
C PRO A 356 -10.36 18.34 5.63
N ILE A 357 -10.62 17.41 4.71
CA ILE A 357 -10.57 17.61 3.26
C ILE A 357 -12.00 17.57 2.71
N SER A 358 -12.46 18.67 2.13
CA SER A 358 -13.73 18.77 1.41
C SER A 358 -13.47 19.12 -0.06
N VAL A 359 -14.08 18.41 -1.01
CA VAL A 359 -13.93 18.66 -2.45
C VAL A 359 -15.28 18.74 -3.16
N GLU A 360 -15.40 19.67 -4.11
CA GLU A 360 -16.58 19.84 -4.98
C GLU A 360 -16.40 19.17 -6.36
N THR A 361 -15.15 18.85 -6.71
CA THR A 361 -14.71 18.27 -7.99
C THR A 361 -13.58 17.29 -7.76
N THR A 362 -13.43 16.28 -8.63
CA THR A 362 -12.35 15.31 -8.54
C THR A 362 -10.98 15.98 -8.44
N THR A 363 -10.21 15.65 -7.39
CA THR A 363 -8.98 16.35 -7.01
C THR A 363 -7.92 15.36 -6.56
N GLU A 364 -6.71 15.46 -7.12
CA GLU A 364 -5.55 14.67 -6.70
C GLU A 364 -4.83 15.34 -5.51
N MET A 365 -4.44 14.54 -4.52
CA MET A 365 -3.66 14.98 -3.37
C MET A 365 -2.51 14.01 -3.08
N GLN A 366 -1.36 14.57 -2.74
CA GLN A 366 -0.10 13.85 -2.54
C GLN A 366 0.29 13.91 -1.06
N LEU A 367 0.20 12.76 -0.37
CA LEU A 367 0.64 12.59 1.00
C LEU A 367 2.10 12.10 1.03
N THR A 368 2.92 12.76 1.84
CA THR A 368 4.36 12.49 1.99
C THR A 368 4.75 12.49 3.47
N TRP A 369 5.77 11.71 3.84
CA TRP A 369 6.28 11.66 5.22
C TRP A 369 7.77 11.34 5.27
N ARG A 370 8.39 11.70 6.40
CA ARG A 370 9.79 11.42 6.74
C ARG A 370 9.90 10.88 8.16
N ASP A 371 10.75 9.89 8.36
CA ASP A 371 10.98 9.29 9.66
C ASP A 371 11.84 10.17 10.60
N ARG A 372 11.95 9.75 11.86
CA ARG A 372 12.86 10.36 12.86
C ARG A 372 14.36 10.29 12.53
N PHE A 373 14.77 9.57 11.48
CA PHE A 373 16.16 9.48 11.01
C PHE A 373 16.44 10.34 9.77
N GLY A 374 15.41 11.00 9.22
CA GLY A 374 15.52 11.86 8.04
C GLY A 374 15.18 11.16 6.71
N LEU A 375 14.83 9.87 6.72
CA LEU A 375 14.47 9.10 5.53
C LEU A 375 13.02 9.38 5.13
N ALA A 376 12.82 9.84 3.90
CA ALA A 376 11.49 9.98 3.31
C ALA A 376 10.91 8.61 2.90
N ALA A 377 9.59 8.55 2.69
CA ALA A 377 8.94 7.45 1.96
C ALA A 377 9.66 7.10 0.65
N SER A 378 9.49 5.87 0.15
CA SER A 378 10.07 5.48 -1.15
C SER A 378 9.40 6.22 -2.30
N GLU A 379 8.07 6.25 -2.25
CA GLU A 379 7.20 6.95 -3.17
C GLU A 379 6.16 7.75 -2.35
N PRO A 380 5.62 8.85 -2.88
CA PRO A 380 4.50 9.56 -2.27
C PRO A 380 3.22 8.72 -2.36
N GLN A 381 2.37 8.78 -1.34
CA GLN A 381 1.01 8.23 -1.48
C GLN A 381 0.15 9.25 -2.23
N VAL A 382 -0.24 8.91 -3.45
CA VAL A 382 -1.23 9.68 -4.23
C VAL A 382 -2.64 9.23 -3.83
N LEU A 383 -3.57 10.19 -3.75
CA LEU A 383 -4.97 10.00 -3.41
C LEU A 383 -5.85 10.85 -4.33
N GLN A 384 -6.69 10.19 -5.12
CA GLN A 384 -7.73 10.79 -5.94
C GLN A 384 -9.02 10.88 -5.12
N PHE A 385 -9.39 12.10 -4.73
CA PHE A 385 -10.67 12.37 -4.09
C PHE A 385 -11.73 12.61 -5.17
N GLU A 386 -12.77 11.78 -5.23
CA GLU A 386 -13.85 11.90 -6.21
C GLU A 386 -15.10 12.52 -5.56
N ALA A 387 -15.54 13.65 -6.12
CA ALA A 387 -16.73 14.36 -5.65
C ALA A 387 -17.98 13.85 -6.39
N GLN A 388 -18.70 12.93 -5.75
CA GLN A 388 -19.91 12.30 -6.28
C GLN A 388 -21.17 13.08 -5.85
N GLU A 389 -22.23 12.98 -6.64
CA GLU A 389 -23.54 13.54 -6.29
C GLU A 389 -24.39 12.45 -5.63
N ASP A 390 -25.09 12.83 -4.57
CA ASP A 390 -26.13 12.04 -3.90
C ASP A 390 -27.18 11.58 -4.93
N ALA A 391 -27.42 10.28 -5.03
CA ALA A 391 -28.27 9.70 -6.06
C ALA A 391 -29.77 9.93 -5.76
N VAL A 392 -30.62 9.81 -6.79
CA VAL A 392 -32.07 9.89 -6.58
C VAL A 392 -32.66 8.52 -6.20
N PRO A 393 -33.57 8.45 -5.22
CA PRO A 393 -34.13 7.20 -4.72
C PRO A 393 -34.92 6.49 -5.81
N THR A 394 -34.75 5.17 -5.89
CA THR A 394 -35.54 4.29 -6.75
C THR A 394 -36.82 3.85 -6.04
N VAL A 395 -37.93 3.68 -6.77
CA VAL A 395 -39.17 3.12 -6.21
C VAL A 395 -39.99 2.36 -7.27
N ALA A 396 -40.46 1.16 -6.91
CA ALA A 396 -41.27 0.29 -7.75
C ALA A 396 -42.38 -0.39 -6.93
N ILE A 397 -43.55 -0.59 -7.57
CA ILE A 397 -44.59 -1.50 -7.07
C ILE A 397 -44.37 -2.87 -7.70
N THR A 398 -44.39 -3.92 -6.88
CA THR A 398 -44.30 -5.32 -7.29
C THR A 398 -45.54 -6.09 -6.83
N LYS A 399 -45.85 -7.21 -7.51
CA LYS A 399 -47.03 -8.07 -7.25
C LYS A 399 -48.41 -7.46 -7.55
N LEU A 400 -48.48 -6.26 -8.10
CA LEU A 400 -49.72 -5.63 -8.61
C LEU A 400 -49.70 -5.59 -10.15
N LYS A 401 -50.85 -5.85 -10.82
CA LYS A 401 -50.96 -5.80 -12.28
C LYS A 401 -51.46 -4.44 -12.76
N ASN A 402 -51.08 -4.02 -13.96
CA ASN A 402 -51.62 -2.82 -14.60
C ASN A 402 -52.95 -3.12 -15.30
N ASN A 403 -53.82 -2.11 -15.39
CA ASN A 403 -55.19 -2.17 -15.95
C ASN A 403 -56.08 -3.26 -15.31
N GLN A 404 -55.86 -3.63 -14.04
CA GLN A 404 -56.72 -4.63 -13.38
C GLN A 404 -58.05 -4.02 -12.93
N VAL A 405 -59.13 -4.80 -13.07
CA VAL A 405 -60.45 -4.53 -12.48
C VAL A 405 -60.43 -5.00 -11.02
N VAL A 406 -61.04 -4.22 -10.12
CA VAL A 406 -61.07 -4.49 -8.67
C VAL A 406 -62.42 -4.09 -8.07
N LEU A 407 -62.83 -4.78 -6.99
CA LEU A 407 -64.04 -4.43 -6.23
C LEU A 407 -63.78 -3.29 -5.24
N SER A 408 -64.78 -2.44 -4.97
CA SER A 408 -64.69 -1.39 -3.94
C SER A 408 -64.35 -1.93 -2.53
N THR A 409 -64.86 -3.13 -2.23
CA THR A 409 -64.68 -3.88 -0.99
C THR A 409 -63.33 -4.61 -0.89
N GLU A 410 -62.58 -4.68 -2.00
CA GLU A 410 -61.34 -5.47 -2.06
C GLU A 410 -60.19 -4.79 -1.30
N VAL A 411 -59.28 -5.61 -0.77
CA VAL A 411 -58.04 -5.15 -0.13
C VAL A 411 -56.87 -5.68 -0.96
N LEU A 412 -56.32 -4.83 -1.81
CA LEU A 412 -55.17 -5.15 -2.63
C LEU A 412 -53.92 -5.20 -1.75
N THR A 413 -53.21 -6.32 -1.78
CA THR A 413 -51.95 -6.55 -1.07
C THR A 413 -50.81 -6.65 -2.08
N PHE A 414 -49.80 -5.80 -1.96
CA PHE A 414 -48.66 -5.76 -2.87
C PHE A 414 -47.39 -5.29 -2.13
N GLU A 415 -46.24 -5.27 -2.80
CA GLU A 415 -44.96 -4.88 -2.16
C GLU A 415 -44.36 -3.67 -2.87
N ILE A 416 -44.07 -2.62 -2.10
CA ILE A 416 -43.28 -1.49 -2.57
C ILE A 416 -41.82 -1.78 -2.28
N GLN A 417 -40.98 -1.69 -3.31
CA GLN A 417 -39.54 -1.79 -3.21
C GLN A 417 -38.94 -0.41 -3.51
N SER A 418 -38.04 0.05 -2.66
CA SER A 418 -37.30 1.31 -2.85
C SER A 418 -35.86 1.17 -2.37
N GLY A 419 -34.93 1.83 -3.03
CA GLY A 419 -33.52 1.86 -2.63
C GLY A 419 -32.84 3.17 -2.98
N ASP A 420 -31.91 3.57 -2.14
CA ASP A 420 -31.26 4.89 -2.06
C ASP A 420 -29.84 4.72 -1.48
N ASP A 421 -28.88 5.55 -1.88
CA ASP A 421 -27.49 5.41 -1.44
C ASP A 421 -27.21 5.96 -0.03
N PHE A 422 -28.11 6.80 0.52
CA PHE A 422 -28.01 7.34 1.89
C PHE A 422 -29.31 7.19 2.70
N GLY A 423 -30.11 6.18 2.33
CA GLY A 423 -31.21 5.64 3.12
C GLY A 423 -32.56 6.26 2.82
N VAL A 424 -33.55 5.40 2.55
CA VAL A 424 -34.91 5.85 2.24
C VAL A 424 -35.58 6.42 3.50
N LYS A 425 -35.96 7.71 3.47
CA LYS A 425 -36.60 8.41 4.60
C LYS A 425 -38.07 8.06 4.76
N ARG A 426 -38.83 8.06 3.65
CA ARG A 426 -40.27 7.78 3.64
C ARG A 426 -40.72 7.10 2.34
N VAL A 427 -41.57 6.09 2.47
CA VAL A 427 -42.24 5.40 1.36
C VAL A 427 -43.76 5.52 1.52
N GLY A 428 -44.44 5.82 0.42
CA GLY A 428 -45.89 5.97 0.41
C GLY A 428 -46.54 5.63 -0.92
N LEU A 429 -47.84 5.88 -0.97
CA LEU A 429 -48.70 5.77 -2.14
C LEU A 429 -49.34 7.12 -2.42
N GLU A 430 -49.42 7.49 -3.70
CA GLU A 430 -50.29 8.57 -4.19
C GLU A 430 -51.29 7.96 -5.19
N TRP A 431 -52.53 8.46 -5.19
CA TRP A 431 -53.53 8.08 -6.18
C TRP A 431 -54.28 9.29 -6.74
N GLU A 432 -54.64 9.17 -8.02
CA GLU A 432 -55.29 10.20 -8.82
C GLU A 432 -56.40 9.55 -9.67
N GLY A 433 -57.65 9.94 -9.43
CA GLY A 433 -58.78 9.55 -10.26
C GLY A 433 -58.62 9.98 -11.71
N ILE A 434 -59.02 9.13 -12.65
CA ILE A 434 -59.07 9.51 -14.07
C ILE A 434 -60.31 10.37 -14.28
N GLU A 435 -60.09 11.65 -14.56
CA GLU A 435 -61.14 12.63 -14.86
C GLU A 435 -61.97 12.19 -16.08
N ASN A 436 -63.29 12.22 -15.95
CA ASN A 436 -64.23 12.00 -17.05
C ASN A 436 -65.43 12.96 -16.89
N PRO A 437 -65.71 13.86 -17.86
CA PRO A 437 -66.74 14.90 -17.70
C PRO A 437 -68.17 14.42 -17.39
N ILE A 438 -68.47 13.14 -17.62
CA ILE A 438 -69.80 12.55 -17.40
C ILE A 438 -69.77 11.55 -16.24
N GLN A 439 -68.79 10.64 -16.20
CA GLN A 439 -68.72 9.55 -15.22
C GLN A 439 -67.91 9.90 -13.95
N ASN A 440 -66.94 10.82 -14.04
CA ASN A 440 -66.06 11.18 -12.93
C ASN A 440 -65.62 12.67 -12.98
N PRO A 441 -66.57 13.62 -12.80
CA PRO A 441 -66.28 15.06 -12.84
C PRO A 441 -65.57 15.59 -11.59
N GLU A 442 -65.47 14.77 -10.53
CA GLU A 442 -64.74 15.06 -9.29
C GLU A 442 -63.79 13.89 -8.98
N PRO A 443 -62.68 13.73 -9.72
CA PRO A 443 -61.75 12.63 -9.51
C PRO A 443 -61.15 12.65 -8.09
N ALA A 444 -61.08 11.48 -7.46
CA ALA A 444 -60.55 11.37 -6.10
C ALA A 444 -59.02 11.40 -6.10
N VAL A 445 -58.42 12.25 -5.28
CA VAL A 445 -56.97 12.38 -5.11
C VAL A 445 -56.62 12.15 -3.64
N GLY A 446 -55.53 11.44 -3.36
CA GLY A 446 -55.05 11.20 -2.00
C GLY A 446 -53.63 10.67 -1.92
N GLU A 447 -53.05 10.71 -0.71
CA GLU A 447 -51.77 10.08 -0.40
C GLU A 447 -51.83 9.30 0.93
N LYS A 448 -50.99 8.29 1.05
CA LYS A 448 -50.83 7.44 2.24
C LYS A 448 -49.37 7.13 2.46
N THR A 449 -48.83 7.48 3.62
CA THR A 449 -47.51 6.99 4.04
C THR A 449 -47.64 5.50 4.41
N VAL A 450 -46.81 4.64 3.83
CA VAL A 450 -46.82 3.19 4.09
C VAL A 450 -45.77 2.82 5.13
N SER A 451 -44.57 3.43 5.06
CA SER A 451 -43.56 3.36 6.12
C SER A 451 -42.65 4.58 6.12
N SER A 452 -42.11 4.92 7.29
CA SER A 452 -40.82 5.63 7.38
C SER A 452 -39.69 4.60 7.24
N GLY A 453 -38.52 5.02 6.78
CA GLY A 453 -37.29 4.23 6.85
C GLY A 453 -36.30 4.84 7.84
N SER A 454 -35.00 4.78 7.52
CA SER A 454 -33.91 5.39 8.31
C SER A 454 -32.71 5.73 7.40
N PRO A 455 -31.76 6.58 7.84
CA PRO A 455 -30.54 6.87 7.07
C PRO A 455 -29.67 5.64 6.80
N THR A 456 -29.79 4.61 7.64
CA THR A 456 -29.07 3.34 7.49
C THR A 456 -29.85 2.28 6.68
N SER A 457 -30.98 2.65 6.08
CA SER A 457 -31.84 1.75 5.30
C SER A 457 -31.70 2.01 3.80
N GLU A 458 -30.53 1.66 3.24
CA GLU A 458 -30.22 1.74 1.80
C GLU A 458 -31.27 1.05 0.91
N ALA A 459 -31.91 -0.01 1.41
CA ALA A 459 -33.01 -0.70 0.73
C ALA A 459 -34.18 -0.95 1.70
N LEU A 460 -35.39 -0.66 1.24
CA LEU A 460 -36.63 -0.88 1.96
C LEU A 460 -37.63 -1.63 1.07
N THR A 461 -38.09 -2.81 1.52
CA THR A 461 -39.19 -3.56 0.90
C THR A 461 -40.33 -3.66 1.90
N VAL A 462 -41.49 -3.08 1.57
CA VAL A 462 -42.61 -2.95 2.50
C VAL A 462 -43.88 -3.58 1.91
N PRO A 463 -44.57 -4.49 2.64
CA PRO A 463 -45.91 -4.93 2.25
C PRO A 463 -46.90 -3.77 2.42
N ALA A 464 -47.49 -3.34 1.31
CA ALA A 464 -48.46 -2.26 1.23
C ALA A 464 -49.88 -2.80 1.05
N THR A 465 -50.87 -2.05 1.54
CA THR A 465 -52.29 -2.37 1.35
C THR A 465 -53.07 -1.14 0.89
N PHE A 466 -53.89 -1.34 -0.14
CA PHE A 466 -54.80 -0.33 -0.70
C PHE A 466 -56.21 -0.92 -0.77
N SER A 467 -57.22 -0.17 -0.35
CA SER A 467 -58.62 -0.59 -0.39
C SER A 467 -59.50 0.65 -0.46
N VAL A 468 -60.35 0.70 -1.48
CA VAL A 468 -61.07 1.92 -1.88
C VAL A 468 -61.97 2.43 -0.76
N GLU A 469 -62.72 1.53 -0.13
CA GLU A 469 -63.58 1.85 1.01
C GLU A 469 -62.80 2.31 2.26
N ARG A 470 -61.57 1.80 2.47
CA ARG A 470 -60.73 2.20 3.61
C ARG A 470 -60.10 3.57 3.42
N GLU A 471 -59.68 3.89 2.21
CA GLU A 471 -59.14 5.23 1.87
C GLU A 471 -60.24 6.25 1.52
N ASN A 472 -61.53 5.88 1.70
CA ASN A 472 -62.72 6.72 1.45
C ASN A 472 -62.79 7.28 0.01
N VAL A 473 -62.41 6.46 -0.98
CA VAL A 473 -62.44 6.79 -2.40
C VAL A 473 -63.78 6.34 -3.01
N LYS A 474 -64.39 7.16 -3.89
CA LYS A 474 -65.57 6.77 -4.67
C LYS A 474 -65.15 5.74 -5.75
N PRO A 475 -65.91 4.66 -6.04
CA PRO A 475 -65.62 3.76 -7.16
C PRO A 475 -65.44 4.53 -8.48
N GLN A 476 -64.27 4.35 -9.11
CA GLN A 476 -63.85 5.02 -10.34
C GLN A 476 -62.61 4.33 -10.93
N SER A 477 -62.24 4.66 -12.17
CA SER A 477 -60.89 4.33 -12.66
C SER A 477 -59.86 5.30 -12.08
N LEU A 478 -58.78 4.79 -11.49
CA LEU A 478 -57.74 5.61 -10.84
C LEU A 478 -56.32 5.16 -11.21
N ARG A 479 -55.37 6.09 -11.14
CA ARG A 479 -53.93 5.86 -11.26
C ARG A 479 -53.35 5.74 -9.85
N LEU A 480 -52.74 4.61 -9.53
CA LEU A 480 -51.97 4.39 -8.32
C LEU A 480 -50.47 4.47 -8.63
N ARG A 481 -49.70 5.13 -7.77
CA ARG A 481 -48.22 5.14 -7.80
C ARG A 481 -47.69 4.97 -6.38
N ALA A 482 -46.51 4.38 -6.26
CA ALA A 482 -45.70 4.51 -5.05
C ALA A 482 -44.80 5.75 -5.17
N PHE A 483 -44.45 6.34 -4.03
CA PHE A 483 -43.44 7.38 -3.95
C PHE A 483 -42.38 7.05 -2.90
N ALA A 484 -41.16 7.52 -3.14
CA ALA A 484 -40.07 7.54 -2.18
C ALA A 484 -39.57 8.98 -1.97
N GLU A 485 -39.22 9.28 -0.73
CA GLU A 485 -38.54 10.50 -0.31
C GLU A 485 -37.25 10.10 0.42
N ASP A 486 -36.18 10.82 0.13
CA ASP A 486 -34.85 10.69 0.70
C ASP A 486 -34.56 11.82 1.72
N TYR A 487 -33.31 11.90 2.18
CA TYR A 487 -32.85 12.93 3.10
C TYR A 487 -32.37 14.24 2.42
N PHE A 488 -32.33 14.31 1.09
CA PHE A 488 -31.76 15.45 0.36
C PHE A 488 -32.62 16.73 0.48
N PRO A 489 -32.05 17.91 0.80
CA PRO A 489 -32.81 19.13 1.00
C PRO A 489 -33.55 19.62 -0.26
N ASN A 490 -34.88 19.77 -0.14
CA ASN A 490 -35.78 20.32 -1.17
C ASN A 490 -35.88 19.51 -2.48
N ARG A 491 -35.48 18.23 -2.48
CA ARG A 491 -35.70 17.34 -3.62
C ARG A 491 -37.19 16.97 -3.74
N GLU A 492 -37.68 16.79 -4.97
CA GLU A 492 -39.02 16.25 -5.21
C GLU A 492 -39.05 14.74 -4.97
N ARG A 493 -40.17 14.23 -4.44
CA ARG A 493 -40.39 12.79 -4.27
C ARG A 493 -40.30 12.04 -5.61
N VAL A 494 -39.54 10.95 -5.64
CA VAL A 494 -39.48 10.08 -6.82
C VAL A 494 -40.71 9.19 -6.83
N ARG A 495 -41.23 8.89 -8.04
CA ARG A 495 -42.51 8.19 -8.26
C ARG A 495 -42.29 6.93 -9.10
N SER A 496 -43.03 5.88 -8.76
CA SER A 496 -43.06 4.66 -9.57
C SER A 496 -43.77 4.90 -10.91
N PRO A 497 -43.60 3.99 -11.89
CA PRO A 497 -44.56 3.85 -13.00
C PRO A 497 -45.99 3.79 -12.48
N GLN A 498 -46.94 4.33 -13.25
CA GLN A 498 -48.35 4.39 -12.89
C GLN A 498 -49.08 3.09 -13.19
N ILE A 499 -49.88 2.64 -12.24
CA ILE A 499 -50.72 1.45 -12.33
C ILE A 499 -52.18 1.92 -12.37
N VAL A 500 -52.91 1.60 -13.45
CA VAL A 500 -54.34 1.88 -13.55
C VAL A 500 -55.13 0.77 -12.87
N LEU A 501 -56.04 1.16 -11.98
CA LEU A 501 -57.00 0.30 -11.31
C LEU A 501 -58.42 0.72 -11.70
N HIS A 502 -59.22 -0.20 -12.21
CA HIS A 502 -60.62 0.05 -12.57
C HIS A 502 -61.50 -0.44 -11.43
N VAL A 503 -61.89 0.48 -10.53
CA VAL A 503 -62.71 0.14 -9.37
C VAL A 503 -64.19 0.14 -9.74
N LEU A 504 -64.85 -0.99 -9.49
CA LEU A 504 -66.29 -1.17 -9.72
C LEU A 504 -67.02 -1.42 -8.40
N THR A 505 -68.30 -1.04 -8.33
CA THR A 505 -69.21 -1.53 -7.29
C THR A 505 -69.51 -3.02 -7.49
N PRO A 506 -69.98 -3.76 -6.45
CA PRO A 506 -70.39 -5.17 -6.58
C PRO A 506 -71.35 -5.43 -7.76
N ALA A 507 -72.34 -4.56 -7.96
CA ALA A 507 -73.33 -4.69 -9.03
C ALA A 507 -72.78 -4.38 -10.43
N GLU A 508 -71.80 -3.48 -10.56
CA GLU A 508 -71.11 -3.21 -11.84
C GLU A 508 -70.12 -4.33 -12.17
N HIS A 509 -69.38 -4.81 -11.17
CA HIS A 509 -68.48 -5.95 -11.31
C HIS A 509 -69.23 -7.23 -11.72
N PHE A 510 -70.41 -7.47 -11.13
CA PHE A 510 -71.30 -8.58 -11.51
C PHE A 510 -71.71 -8.51 -12.99
N LYS A 511 -72.15 -7.33 -13.47
CA LYS A 511 -72.49 -7.11 -14.88
C LYS A 511 -71.28 -7.30 -15.81
N TRP A 512 -70.13 -6.73 -15.47
CA TRP A 512 -68.90 -6.86 -16.25
C TRP A 512 -68.46 -8.33 -16.34
N LEU A 513 -68.47 -9.05 -15.21
CA LEU A 513 -68.02 -10.43 -15.16
C LEU A 513 -68.99 -11.38 -15.91
N ILE A 514 -70.31 -11.14 -15.86
CA ILE A 514 -71.27 -11.82 -16.73
C ILE A 514 -70.95 -11.57 -18.21
N GLY A 515 -70.56 -10.35 -18.58
CA GLY A 515 -70.08 -10.04 -19.93
C GLY A 515 -68.84 -10.87 -20.33
N GLN A 516 -67.84 -10.95 -19.45
CA GLN A 516 -66.66 -11.79 -19.68
C GLN A 516 -67.00 -13.29 -19.75
N MET A 517 -67.94 -13.76 -18.92
CA MET A 517 -68.42 -15.15 -18.94
C MET A 517 -69.21 -15.48 -20.21
N GLN A 518 -69.95 -14.52 -20.80
CA GLN A 518 -70.58 -14.69 -22.10
C GLN A 518 -69.54 -14.77 -23.23
N LEU A 519 -68.49 -13.95 -23.20
CA LEU A 519 -67.37 -14.03 -24.14
C LEU A 519 -66.60 -15.36 -24.01
N TRP A 520 -66.33 -15.78 -22.77
CA TRP A 520 -65.69 -17.07 -22.45
C TRP A 520 -66.53 -18.26 -22.91
N ALA A 521 -67.84 -18.27 -22.63
CA ALA A 521 -68.75 -19.32 -23.08
C ALA A 521 -68.88 -19.38 -24.61
N GLY A 522 -68.81 -18.23 -25.29
CA GLY A 522 -68.70 -18.16 -26.75
C GLY A 522 -67.41 -18.83 -27.26
N ALA A 523 -66.26 -18.48 -26.70
CA ALA A 523 -64.98 -19.08 -27.09
C ALA A 523 -64.86 -20.58 -26.72
N ALA A 524 -65.45 -21.00 -25.60
CA ALA A 524 -65.57 -22.41 -25.23
C ALA A 524 -66.46 -23.19 -26.21
N LYS A 525 -67.55 -22.58 -26.69
CA LYS A 525 -68.35 -23.15 -27.77
C LYS A 525 -67.55 -23.22 -29.08
N ASP A 526 -66.80 -22.19 -29.46
CA ASP A 526 -65.97 -22.23 -30.67
C ASP A 526 -64.93 -23.37 -30.62
N VAL A 527 -64.35 -23.66 -29.45
CA VAL A 527 -63.43 -24.81 -29.24
C VAL A 527 -64.19 -26.15 -29.28
N HIS A 528 -65.43 -26.22 -28.78
CA HIS A 528 -66.29 -27.41 -28.87
C HIS A 528 -66.77 -27.71 -30.29
N ASP A 529 -67.29 -26.71 -31.01
CA ASP A 529 -67.70 -26.82 -32.41
C ASP A 529 -66.47 -27.16 -33.29
N LYS A 530 -65.27 -26.69 -32.90
CA LYS A 530 -64.00 -27.08 -33.53
C LYS A 530 -63.62 -28.53 -33.22
N GLU A 531 -63.77 -29.00 -31.99
CA GLU A 531 -63.58 -30.42 -31.64
C GLU A 531 -64.50 -31.33 -32.45
N LEU A 532 -65.78 -30.98 -32.60
CA LEU A 532 -66.72 -31.78 -33.38
C LEU A 532 -66.25 -31.94 -34.85
N GLN A 533 -65.67 -30.89 -35.44
CA GLN A 533 -65.06 -30.96 -36.77
C GLN A 533 -63.79 -31.83 -36.79
N LEU A 534 -62.93 -31.71 -35.78
CA LEU A 534 -61.68 -32.48 -35.67
C LEU A 534 -61.99 -33.97 -35.47
N HIS A 535 -62.84 -34.31 -34.51
CA HIS A 535 -63.35 -35.66 -34.27
C HIS A 535 -63.99 -36.30 -35.52
N GLN A 536 -64.80 -35.56 -36.27
CA GLN A 536 -65.34 -36.07 -37.54
C GLN A 536 -64.23 -36.38 -38.57
N THR A 537 -63.19 -35.55 -38.62
CA THR A 537 -62.01 -35.77 -39.48
C THR A 537 -61.17 -36.97 -38.99
N ASN A 538 -61.10 -37.20 -37.68
CA ASN A 538 -60.46 -38.37 -37.08
C ASN A 538 -61.22 -39.67 -37.41
N LEU A 539 -62.56 -39.65 -37.41
CA LEU A 539 -63.37 -40.79 -37.86
C LEU A 539 -63.12 -41.11 -39.34
N GLU A 540 -63.11 -40.09 -40.22
CA GLU A 540 -62.74 -40.29 -41.64
C GLU A 540 -61.36 -40.93 -41.79
N LEU A 541 -60.35 -40.45 -41.05
CA LEU A 541 -58.97 -40.96 -41.12
C LEU A 541 -58.82 -42.36 -40.53
N ARG A 542 -59.60 -42.70 -39.50
CA ARG A 542 -59.62 -44.03 -38.84
C ARG A 542 -60.29 -45.10 -39.70
N ASP A 543 -61.28 -44.72 -40.51
CA ASP A 543 -62.08 -45.65 -41.32
C ASP A 543 -61.45 -45.94 -42.69
N LEU A 544 -60.31 -45.31 -43.03
CA LEU A 544 -59.44 -45.66 -44.16
C LEU A 544 -58.73 -46.99 -43.93
N SER A 545 -58.43 -47.74 -45.00
CA SER A 545 -57.60 -48.94 -44.89
C SER A 545 -56.11 -48.60 -44.69
N PRO A 546 -55.29 -49.51 -44.10
CA PRO A 546 -53.85 -49.31 -43.92
C PRO A 546 -53.04 -49.08 -45.22
N VAL A 547 -53.63 -49.36 -46.39
CA VAL A 547 -53.01 -49.12 -47.70
C VAL A 547 -53.32 -47.71 -48.23
N GLU A 548 -54.46 -47.14 -47.83
CA GLU A 548 -54.87 -45.78 -48.21
C GLU A 548 -54.24 -44.72 -47.28
N LEU A 549 -54.02 -45.06 -46.01
CA LEU A 549 -53.28 -44.24 -45.04
C LEU A 549 -51.80 -44.04 -45.42
N ASP A 550 -51.23 -44.94 -46.23
CA ASP A 550 -49.83 -44.86 -46.69
C ASP A 550 -49.61 -43.89 -47.87
N ASP A 551 -50.67 -43.31 -48.43
CA ASP A 551 -50.59 -42.22 -49.41
C ASP A 551 -49.93 -40.97 -48.77
N PRO A 552 -48.86 -40.40 -49.38
CA PRO A 552 -48.28 -39.12 -48.96
C PRO A 552 -49.29 -37.99 -48.76
N ALA A 553 -50.42 -37.97 -49.48
CA ALA A 553 -51.49 -37.00 -49.26
C ALA A 553 -52.24 -37.25 -47.93
N GLN A 554 -52.52 -38.51 -47.58
CA GLN A 554 -53.20 -38.86 -46.34
C GLN A 554 -52.28 -38.73 -45.12
N ARG A 555 -51.00 -39.12 -45.22
CA ARG A 555 -50.01 -38.84 -44.15
C ARG A 555 -49.89 -37.34 -43.88
N LYS A 556 -49.96 -36.49 -44.92
CA LYS A 556 -50.01 -35.03 -44.75
C LYS A 556 -51.33 -34.52 -44.15
N LYS A 557 -52.49 -35.10 -44.51
CA LYS A 557 -53.78 -34.81 -43.84
C LYS A 557 -53.69 -35.16 -42.34
N LEU A 558 -53.10 -36.31 -42.02
CA LEU A 558 -52.93 -36.82 -40.66
C LEU A 558 -51.95 -35.98 -39.81
N GLN A 559 -50.82 -35.55 -40.38
CA GLN A 559 -49.89 -34.62 -39.71
C GLN A 559 -50.54 -33.25 -39.47
N ASN A 560 -51.26 -32.71 -40.47
CA ASN A 560 -52.02 -31.46 -40.31
C ASN A 560 -53.11 -31.58 -39.24
N GLN A 561 -53.80 -32.73 -39.18
CA GLN A 561 -54.80 -33.03 -38.16
C GLN A 561 -54.14 -33.04 -36.78
N ALA A 562 -53.08 -33.82 -36.57
CA ALA A 562 -52.35 -33.89 -35.31
C ALA A 562 -51.78 -32.52 -34.85
N ALA A 563 -51.49 -31.60 -35.78
CA ALA A 563 -51.13 -30.22 -35.46
C ALA A 563 -52.36 -29.38 -35.05
N ALA A 564 -53.51 -29.56 -35.71
CA ALA A 564 -54.76 -28.89 -35.37
C ALA A 564 -55.33 -29.35 -34.01
N GLU A 565 -55.20 -30.64 -33.66
CA GLU A 565 -55.52 -31.19 -32.34
C GLU A 565 -54.72 -30.50 -31.24
N ARG A 566 -53.38 -30.44 -31.36
CA ARG A 566 -52.53 -29.73 -30.38
C ARG A 566 -52.85 -28.25 -30.28
N ALA A 567 -53.20 -27.61 -31.40
CA ALA A 567 -53.62 -26.21 -31.43
C ALA A 567 -55.02 -25.98 -30.82
N ASN A 568 -55.90 -26.98 -30.77
CA ASN A 568 -57.20 -26.88 -30.10
C ASN A 568 -57.07 -27.19 -28.60
N ALA A 569 -56.29 -28.22 -28.23
CA ALA A 569 -55.93 -28.51 -26.85
C ALA A 569 -55.27 -27.31 -26.15
N ALA A 570 -54.28 -26.67 -26.80
CA ALA A 570 -53.62 -25.47 -26.25
C ALA A 570 -54.54 -24.24 -26.12
N LYS A 571 -55.68 -24.21 -26.82
CA LYS A 571 -56.74 -23.20 -26.60
C LYS A 571 -57.69 -23.61 -25.48
N LEU A 572 -57.99 -24.90 -25.34
CA LEU A 572 -58.77 -25.40 -24.21
C LEU A 572 -58.02 -25.14 -22.90
N ASP A 573 -56.70 -25.36 -22.86
CA ASP A 573 -55.83 -25.00 -21.73
C ASP A 573 -55.96 -23.51 -21.34
N SER A 574 -55.88 -22.58 -22.31
CA SER A 574 -55.99 -21.14 -22.02
C SER A 574 -57.42 -20.68 -21.72
N LEU A 575 -58.44 -21.43 -22.16
CA LEU A 575 -59.82 -21.25 -21.72
C LEU A 575 -60.03 -21.75 -20.28
N ILE A 576 -59.37 -22.84 -19.86
CA ILE A 576 -59.40 -23.28 -18.46
C ILE A 576 -58.66 -22.28 -17.56
N GLU A 577 -57.50 -21.77 -17.98
CA GLU A 577 -56.77 -20.73 -17.23
C GLU A 577 -57.60 -19.43 -17.09
N SER A 578 -58.20 -18.94 -18.18
CA SER A 578 -59.06 -17.75 -18.11
C SER A 578 -60.37 -17.99 -17.37
N GLY A 579 -61.00 -19.15 -17.52
CA GLY A 579 -62.22 -19.53 -16.83
C GLY A 579 -62.04 -19.70 -15.31
N THR A 580 -60.94 -20.33 -14.88
CA THR A 580 -60.59 -20.42 -13.45
C THR A 580 -60.27 -19.06 -12.85
N GLY A 581 -59.64 -18.15 -13.62
CA GLY A 581 -59.48 -16.75 -13.25
C GLY A 581 -60.81 -16.02 -13.07
N LEU A 582 -61.75 -16.16 -14.01
CA LEU A 582 -63.10 -15.57 -13.91
C LEU A 582 -63.88 -16.15 -12.71
N LEU A 583 -63.76 -17.44 -12.41
CA LEU A 583 -64.38 -18.05 -11.24
C LEU A 583 -63.79 -17.53 -9.92
N GLN A 584 -62.48 -17.30 -9.86
CA GLN A 584 -61.82 -16.70 -8.69
C GLN A 584 -62.28 -15.26 -8.45
N GLU A 585 -62.44 -14.45 -9.50
CA GLU A 585 -62.98 -13.09 -9.38
C GLU A 585 -64.49 -13.09 -9.04
N ALA A 586 -65.25 -14.08 -9.54
CA ALA A 586 -66.65 -14.26 -9.19
C ALA A 586 -66.83 -14.55 -7.69
N ALA A 587 -66.00 -15.44 -7.14
CA ALA A 587 -66.03 -15.82 -5.73
C ALA A 587 -65.69 -14.68 -4.74
N LYS A 588 -65.10 -13.57 -5.21
CA LYS A 588 -64.92 -12.35 -4.40
C LYS A 588 -66.20 -11.51 -4.26
N ASN A 589 -67.16 -11.66 -5.18
CA ASN A 589 -68.31 -10.76 -5.30
C ASN A 589 -69.58 -11.39 -4.70
N SER A 590 -70.15 -10.74 -3.68
CA SER A 590 -71.33 -11.21 -2.95
C SER A 590 -72.64 -11.22 -3.76
N GLU A 591 -72.65 -10.68 -4.98
CA GLU A 591 -73.80 -10.74 -5.90
C GLU A 591 -73.97 -12.12 -6.59
N PHE A 592 -72.95 -12.99 -6.58
CA PHE A 592 -73.05 -14.35 -7.13
C PHE A 592 -73.64 -15.33 -6.11
N ASP A 593 -74.58 -16.17 -6.55
CA ASP A 593 -75.09 -17.27 -5.74
C ASP A 593 -74.09 -18.45 -5.72
N ALA A 594 -74.02 -19.13 -4.58
CA ALA A 594 -73.10 -20.26 -4.39
C ALA A 594 -73.35 -21.41 -5.37
N GLY A 595 -74.61 -21.70 -5.73
CA GLY A 595 -74.95 -22.75 -6.69
C GLY A 595 -74.57 -22.41 -8.13
N GLN A 596 -74.48 -21.11 -8.47
CA GLN A 596 -73.96 -20.68 -9.77
C GLN A 596 -72.46 -20.96 -9.85
N LEU A 597 -71.70 -20.55 -8.83
CA LEU A 597 -70.26 -20.78 -8.73
C LEU A 597 -69.92 -22.28 -8.71
N GLU A 598 -70.68 -23.09 -7.97
CA GLU A 598 -70.54 -24.56 -7.93
C GLU A 598 -70.73 -25.17 -9.34
N SER A 599 -71.80 -24.79 -10.04
CA SER A 599 -72.07 -25.29 -11.41
C SER A 599 -70.99 -24.92 -12.44
N TRP A 600 -70.27 -23.81 -12.22
CA TRP A 600 -69.14 -23.40 -13.07
C TRP A 600 -67.83 -24.08 -12.67
N GLY A 601 -67.65 -24.37 -11.38
CA GLY A 601 -66.57 -25.23 -10.88
C GLY A 601 -66.64 -26.63 -11.47
N GLU A 602 -67.81 -27.28 -11.41
CA GLU A 602 -68.04 -28.59 -12.03
C GLU A 602 -67.76 -28.59 -13.54
N MET A 603 -68.16 -27.51 -14.24
CA MET A 603 -67.91 -27.38 -15.68
C MET A 603 -66.42 -27.24 -15.99
N LEU A 604 -65.67 -26.46 -15.22
CA LEU A 604 -64.23 -26.29 -15.40
C LEU A 604 -63.46 -27.57 -15.06
N GLU A 605 -63.83 -28.30 -14.00
CA GLU A 605 -63.22 -29.60 -13.66
C GLU A 605 -63.45 -30.64 -14.76
N GLN A 606 -64.65 -30.68 -15.36
CA GLN A 606 -64.95 -31.57 -16.50
C GLN A 606 -64.13 -31.19 -17.75
N LEU A 607 -63.94 -29.90 -18.03
CA LEU A 607 -63.10 -29.44 -19.13
C LEU A 607 -61.61 -29.75 -18.87
N GLU A 608 -61.12 -29.58 -17.64
CA GLU A 608 -59.75 -29.92 -17.24
C GLU A 608 -59.49 -31.43 -17.34
N GLU A 609 -60.43 -32.30 -16.96
CA GLU A 609 -60.29 -33.74 -17.19
C GLU A 609 -60.17 -34.07 -18.69
N ILE A 610 -60.98 -33.43 -19.54
CA ILE A 610 -60.97 -33.66 -20.99
C ILE A 610 -59.64 -33.19 -21.60
N ALA A 611 -59.18 -31.99 -21.25
CA ALA A 611 -57.90 -31.44 -21.68
C ALA A 611 -56.72 -32.32 -21.21
N GLY A 612 -56.63 -32.59 -19.91
CA GLY A 612 -55.47 -33.26 -19.32
C GLY A 612 -55.36 -34.77 -19.63
N LYS A 613 -56.47 -35.48 -19.89
CA LYS A 613 -56.47 -36.94 -20.05
C LYS A 613 -56.81 -37.46 -21.44
N LYS A 614 -57.47 -36.70 -22.32
CA LYS A 614 -58.04 -37.22 -23.57
C LYS A 614 -57.40 -36.62 -24.83
N MET A 615 -57.26 -35.30 -24.90
CA MET A 615 -56.75 -34.63 -26.12
C MET A 615 -55.28 -34.93 -26.47
N PRO A 616 -54.31 -34.91 -25.53
CA PRO A 616 -52.89 -35.19 -25.85
C PRO A 616 -52.71 -36.58 -26.46
N THR A 617 -53.42 -37.57 -25.92
CA THR A 617 -53.37 -38.96 -26.41
C THR A 617 -53.85 -39.08 -27.85
N VAL A 618 -54.90 -38.35 -28.25
CA VAL A 618 -55.37 -38.33 -29.65
C VAL A 618 -54.31 -37.70 -30.55
N ALA A 619 -53.80 -36.52 -30.19
CA ALA A 619 -52.81 -35.80 -30.99
C ALA A 619 -51.47 -36.57 -31.16
N ASP A 620 -51.04 -37.29 -30.12
CA ASP A 620 -49.82 -38.10 -30.14
C ASP A 620 -50.02 -39.42 -30.90
N LEU A 621 -51.17 -40.08 -30.79
CA LEU A 621 -51.50 -41.27 -31.59
C LEU A 621 -51.59 -40.93 -33.08
N LEU A 622 -52.21 -39.80 -33.46
CA LEU A 622 -52.28 -39.36 -34.85
C LEU A 622 -50.91 -38.99 -35.41
N ALA A 623 -50.02 -38.41 -34.60
CA ALA A 623 -48.64 -38.14 -35.01
C ALA A 623 -47.84 -39.44 -35.21
N GLN A 624 -47.90 -40.38 -34.26
CA GLN A 624 -47.26 -41.70 -34.38
C GLN A 624 -47.77 -42.48 -35.61
N ALA A 625 -49.08 -42.39 -35.90
CA ALA A 625 -49.68 -43.01 -37.08
C ALA A 625 -49.24 -42.36 -38.41
N ALA A 626 -48.81 -41.09 -38.42
CA ALA A 626 -48.23 -40.45 -39.61
C ALA A 626 -46.77 -40.85 -39.87
N GLU A 627 -46.07 -41.35 -38.85
CA GLU A 627 -44.67 -41.77 -38.91
C GLU A 627 -44.49 -43.30 -39.09
N ALA A 628 -45.53 -44.08 -38.82
CA ALA A 628 -45.51 -45.54 -38.95
C ALA A 628 -45.46 -46.03 -40.42
N PRO A 629 -44.67 -47.08 -40.74
CA PRO A 629 -44.67 -47.71 -42.06
C PRO A 629 -45.80 -48.75 -42.20
N GLY A 630 -46.60 -48.68 -43.26
CA GLY A 630 -47.71 -49.58 -43.50
C GLY A 630 -47.31 -51.06 -43.69
N GLN A 631 -47.98 -51.96 -42.96
CA GLN A 631 -47.96 -53.39 -43.23
C GLN A 631 -49.39 -53.94 -43.25
N SER A 632 -49.74 -54.64 -44.33
CA SER A 632 -51.04 -55.29 -44.49
C SER A 632 -51.11 -56.59 -43.67
N SER A 633 -52.10 -56.70 -42.79
CA SER A 633 -52.50 -58.00 -42.24
C SER A 633 -54.03 -58.08 -42.15
N SER A 634 -54.59 -59.24 -42.51
CA SER A 634 -56.02 -59.46 -42.61
C SER A 634 -56.42 -60.75 -41.90
N GLN A 635 -57.00 -60.61 -40.72
CA GLN A 635 -57.73 -61.68 -40.02
C GLN A 635 -58.88 -61.07 -39.21
N GLN A 636 -60.01 -61.77 -39.19
CA GLN A 636 -61.33 -61.29 -38.72
C GLN A 636 -61.91 -62.25 -37.65
N PRO A 637 -63.07 -62.00 -37.01
CA PRO A 637 -63.09 -61.85 -35.56
C PRO A 637 -63.90 -62.92 -34.79
N ALA A 638 -63.56 -63.11 -33.51
CA ALA A 638 -64.35 -63.74 -32.46
C ALA A 638 -63.61 -63.58 -31.11
N ASP A 639 -64.25 -63.47 -29.93
CA ASP A 639 -65.58 -62.95 -29.57
C ASP A 639 -65.53 -62.53 -28.07
N ALA A 640 -66.61 -62.00 -27.49
CA ALA A 640 -66.61 -61.31 -26.20
C ALA A 640 -66.76 -62.20 -24.93
N SER A 641 -66.60 -61.54 -23.77
CA SER A 641 -66.86 -62.02 -22.39
C SER A 641 -65.74 -62.87 -21.74
N SER A 642 -65.50 -62.86 -20.42
CA SER A 642 -66.26 -62.31 -19.28
C SER A 642 -65.39 -61.79 -18.11
N GLN A 643 -65.88 -60.72 -17.45
CA GLN A 643 -65.82 -60.42 -16.00
C GLN A 643 -64.49 -60.11 -15.27
N GLN A 644 -64.66 -59.45 -14.12
CA GLN A 644 -63.63 -58.82 -13.28
C GLN A 644 -63.10 -59.75 -12.18
N ALA A 645 -61.77 -59.75 -11.99
CA ALA A 645 -61.07 -59.81 -10.68
C ALA A 645 -61.33 -61.04 -9.76
N PRO A 646 -60.68 -61.16 -8.56
CA PRO A 646 -59.53 -60.43 -8.02
C PRO A 646 -58.35 -61.33 -7.58
N SER A 647 -57.26 -60.69 -7.12
CA SER A 647 -56.34 -61.13 -6.04
C SER A 647 -55.64 -62.51 -6.07
N THR A 648 -54.29 -62.44 -5.99
CA THR A 648 -53.38 -63.32 -5.21
C THR A 648 -53.35 -64.85 -5.41
N SER A 649 -52.21 -65.37 -5.91
CA SER A 649 -51.44 -66.44 -5.21
C SER A 649 -50.00 -66.59 -5.76
N LYS A 650 -49.08 -67.10 -4.93
CA LYS A 650 -47.64 -67.28 -5.18
C LYS A 650 -47.30 -68.37 -6.23
N PRO A 651 -45.99 -68.57 -6.52
CA PRO A 651 -45.35 -69.84 -6.11
C PRO A 651 -44.39 -69.71 -4.91
N ASP A 652 -44.46 -70.65 -3.96
CA ASP A 652 -43.37 -70.95 -3.01
C ASP A 652 -42.41 -72.00 -3.64
N GLY A 653 -41.18 -72.18 -3.19
CA GLY A 653 -40.48 -71.58 -2.04
C GLY A 653 -38.96 -71.40 -2.28
N GLN A 654 -38.08 -71.45 -1.28
CA GLN A 654 -38.26 -72.00 0.07
C GLN A 654 -37.23 -71.45 1.09
N GLN A 655 -37.72 -70.85 2.19
CA GLN A 655 -37.15 -70.73 3.57
C GLN A 655 -35.72 -70.13 3.75
N ALA A 656 -35.38 -69.40 4.82
CA ALA A 656 -36.04 -69.22 6.13
C ALA A 656 -35.88 -67.77 6.70
N ASP A 657 -36.52 -67.54 7.85
CA ASP A 657 -36.58 -66.30 8.66
C ASP A 657 -35.18 -65.76 9.12
N SER A 658 -34.98 -64.50 9.56
CA SER A 658 -35.83 -63.72 10.50
C SER A 658 -35.60 -62.19 10.54
N GLN A 659 -36.65 -61.47 10.94
CA GLN A 659 -36.68 -60.22 11.73
C GLN A 659 -36.10 -58.86 11.21
N SER A 660 -37.06 -57.97 10.91
CA SER A 660 -37.28 -56.65 11.55
C SER A 660 -36.87 -55.31 10.89
N ASN A 661 -37.79 -54.35 11.04
CA ASN A 661 -37.70 -52.88 11.08
C ASN A 661 -36.96 -52.04 10.00
N SER A 662 -37.80 -51.47 9.11
CA SER A 662 -38.00 -50.01 8.95
C SER A 662 -36.82 -49.04 8.67
N LYS A 663 -36.80 -48.57 7.41
CA LYS A 663 -36.58 -47.16 6.99
C LYS A 663 -35.14 -46.57 7.19
N PRO A 664 -34.79 -45.44 6.56
CA PRO A 664 -33.89 -45.58 5.41
C PRO A 664 -32.67 -44.62 5.40
N GLY A 665 -31.69 -44.92 4.53
CA GLY A 665 -30.86 -43.85 3.96
C GLY A 665 -29.52 -44.27 3.38
N LYS A 666 -29.12 -43.50 2.36
CA LYS A 666 -27.75 -43.18 1.92
C LYS A 666 -26.84 -44.25 1.29
N SER A 667 -26.50 -43.94 0.03
CA SER A 667 -25.14 -43.69 -0.46
C SER A 667 -24.17 -44.83 -0.79
N GLN A 668 -23.66 -44.71 -2.01
CA GLN A 668 -22.26 -44.90 -2.44
C GLN A 668 -21.71 -46.31 -2.72
N ASP A 669 -20.87 -46.33 -3.77
CA ASP A 669 -19.69 -47.18 -4.01
C ASP A 669 -19.96 -48.71 -4.23
N ASP A 670 -19.27 -49.45 -5.13
CA ASP A 670 -18.27 -49.13 -6.16
C ASP A 670 -18.06 -50.35 -7.11
N ILE A 671 -17.24 -50.22 -8.18
CA ILE A 671 -16.34 -51.29 -8.76
C ILE A 671 -17.01 -52.58 -9.36
N GLU A 672 -16.60 -53.22 -10.49
CA GLU A 672 -15.44 -53.14 -11.41
C GLU A 672 -15.69 -53.84 -12.78
N LYS A 673 -14.85 -53.56 -13.80
CA LYS A 673 -14.44 -54.41 -14.97
C LYS A 673 -15.52 -54.84 -16.02
N TYR A 674 -15.17 -55.17 -17.28
CA TYR A 674 -13.88 -55.34 -17.98
C TYR A 674 -13.96 -54.76 -19.43
N GLY A 675 -12.83 -54.34 -20.04
CA GLY A 675 -12.76 -53.80 -21.42
C GLY A 675 -12.56 -54.85 -22.54
N PRO A 676 -11.94 -54.56 -23.73
CA PRO A 676 -10.95 -53.49 -23.98
C PRO A 676 -11.02 -52.72 -25.36
N ASP A 677 -10.12 -51.72 -25.54
CA ASP A 677 -9.58 -51.15 -26.82
C ASP A 677 -10.56 -50.42 -27.81
N SER A 678 -10.20 -49.46 -28.68
CA SER A 678 -9.03 -48.56 -28.97
C SER A 678 -9.37 -47.53 -30.08
N LYS A 679 -8.71 -46.37 -30.38
CA LYS A 679 -7.76 -45.44 -29.69
C LYS A 679 -7.43 -44.18 -30.59
N ILE A 680 -7.56 -42.93 -30.06
CA ILE A 680 -6.72 -41.71 -30.38
C ILE A 680 -7.03 -41.02 -31.78
N PRO A 681 -6.68 -39.73 -32.11
CA PRO A 681 -7.19 -38.42 -31.59
C PRO A 681 -7.42 -37.28 -32.65
N SER A 682 -7.79 -36.07 -32.21
CA SER A 682 -7.11 -34.74 -32.40
C SER A 682 -8.14 -33.59 -32.27
N GLU A 683 -8.07 -32.56 -31.42
CA GLU A 683 -7.00 -31.72 -30.81
C GLU A 683 -6.78 -30.35 -31.51
N ALA A 684 -7.06 -29.27 -30.77
CA ALA A 684 -6.74 -27.84 -31.02
C ALA A 684 -7.40 -27.16 -32.27
N ALA A 685 -7.49 -25.82 -32.39
CA ALA A 685 -6.99 -24.75 -31.51
C ALA A 685 -7.89 -23.48 -31.54
N ASP A 686 -7.76 -22.67 -30.48
CA ASP A 686 -7.81 -21.20 -30.39
C ASP A 686 -8.95 -20.34 -31.00
N ALA A 687 -9.40 -19.38 -30.21
CA ALA A 687 -10.21 -18.22 -30.62
C ALA A 687 -9.75 -16.97 -29.85
N GLU A 688 -9.52 -15.85 -30.55
CA GLU A 688 -9.06 -14.58 -29.96
C GLU A 688 -10.23 -13.67 -29.53
N THR A 689 -9.92 -12.68 -28.67
CA THR A 689 -10.87 -11.74 -28.04
C THR A 689 -11.20 -10.49 -28.89
N PRO A 690 -12.26 -9.70 -28.55
CA PRO A 690 -12.91 -8.77 -29.47
C PRO A 690 -12.69 -7.26 -29.20
N GLU A 691 -13.01 -6.45 -30.22
CA GLU A 691 -13.23 -4.98 -30.25
C GLU A 691 -14.24 -4.69 -31.39
N ASP A 692 -14.93 -3.55 -31.54
CA ASP A 692 -15.56 -2.57 -30.63
C ASP A 692 -16.58 -1.75 -31.50
N PRO A 693 -17.76 -1.28 -31.03
CA PRO A 693 -18.87 -0.92 -31.94
C PRO A 693 -19.14 0.58 -32.14
N ASN A 694 -19.08 1.05 -33.40
CA ASN A 694 -19.77 2.24 -33.94
C ASN A 694 -19.70 2.22 -35.49
N GLU A 695 -20.60 2.84 -36.29
CA GLU A 695 -21.68 3.80 -36.02
C GLU A 695 -22.77 3.73 -37.13
N SER A 696 -24.06 3.88 -36.78
CA SER A 696 -25.21 4.33 -37.64
C SER A 696 -25.60 3.60 -38.95
N GLY A 697 -26.87 3.77 -39.40
CA GLY A 697 -27.20 3.79 -40.84
C GLY A 697 -28.21 2.78 -41.41
N ASP A 698 -29.48 2.87 -40.99
CA ASP A 698 -30.73 2.54 -41.73
C ASP A 698 -30.70 1.56 -42.94
N SER A 699 -31.36 0.40 -42.81
CA SER A 699 -32.30 -0.09 -43.84
C SER A 699 -33.18 -1.27 -43.37
N ILE A 700 -34.48 -1.20 -43.67
CA ILE A 700 -35.46 -2.24 -43.32
C ILE A 700 -35.31 -3.47 -44.21
N SER A 701 -34.94 -4.62 -43.64
CA SER A 701 -34.98 -5.92 -44.34
C SER A 701 -35.35 -7.09 -43.41
N VAL A 702 -36.63 -7.20 -43.06
CA VAL A 702 -37.15 -8.29 -42.19
C VAL A 702 -37.16 -9.63 -42.93
N ASN A 703 -36.05 -10.37 -42.86
CA ASN A 703 -35.96 -11.72 -43.41
C ASN A 703 -36.72 -12.74 -42.53
N ARG A 704 -37.99 -12.98 -42.85
CA ARG A 704 -38.85 -14.01 -42.23
C ARG A 704 -38.43 -15.43 -42.62
N SER A 705 -37.28 -15.90 -42.13
CA SER A 705 -36.70 -17.22 -42.48
C SER A 705 -36.12 -18.00 -41.29
N LYS A 706 -36.74 -17.93 -40.10
CA LYS A 706 -36.50 -18.85 -38.97
C LYS A 706 -37.68 -18.81 -37.98
N PRO A 707 -38.24 -19.94 -37.53
CA PRO A 707 -39.11 -19.99 -36.36
C PRO A 707 -38.28 -19.91 -35.06
N PRO A 708 -38.82 -19.37 -33.95
CA PRO A 708 -38.17 -19.41 -32.65
C PRO A 708 -38.28 -20.80 -32.01
N GLU A 709 -37.22 -21.26 -31.34
CA GLU A 709 -37.25 -22.46 -30.50
C GLU A 709 -37.82 -22.16 -29.11
N GLY A 710 -38.39 -23.17 -28.45
CA GLY A 710 -38.67 -23.19 -27.00
C GLY A 710 -39.88 -22.40 -26.48
N GLY A 711 -40.47 -21.48 -27.24
CA GLY A 711 -41.64 -20.71 -26.80
C GLY A 711 -42.98 -21.43 -27.00
N LYS A 712 -43.76 -21.65 -25.93
CA LYS A 712 -45.20 -21.93 -26.07
C LYS A 712 -45.87 -20.74 -26.79
N PRO A 713 -46.67 -20.94 -27.86
CA PRO A 713 -47.39 -19.85 -28.49
C PRO A 713 -48.48 -19.33 -27.55
N SER A 714 -48.40 -18.06 -27.16
CA SER A 714 -49.37 -17.39 -26.30
C SER A 714 -50.71 -17.15 -27.03
N PHE A 715 -51.50 -18.20 -27.21
CA PHE A 715 -52.94 -18.12 -27.50
C PHE A 715 -53.76 -17.83 -26.24
N ALA A 716 -53.34 -16.82 -25.48
CA ALA A 716 -54.27 -16.11 -24.62
C ALA A 716 -55.24 -15.35 -25.53
N PRO A 717 -56.57 -15.41 -25.29
CA PRO A 717 -57.43 -14.33 -25.78
C PRO A 717 -56.89 -13.02 -25.20
N ALA A 718 -56.92 -11.93 -25.98
CA ALA A 718 -56.63 -10.61 -25.46
C ALA A 718 -57.75 -10.23 -24.48
N ASN A 719 -57.57 -10.59 -23.20
CA ASN A 719 -58.55 -10.39 -22.15
C ASN A 719 -58.92 -8.90 -22.11
N PRO A 720 -60.17 -8.51 -22.40
CA PRO A 720 -60.56 -7.11 -22.41
C PRO A 720 -60.76 -6.64 -20.97
N THR A 721 -59.63 -6.45 -20.27
CA THR A 721 -59.50 -5.40 -19.25
C THR A 721 -60.06 -4.15 -19.92
N PRO A 722 -61.19 -3.61 -19.44
CA PRO A 722 -61.89 -2.59 -20.20
C PRO A 722 -60.98 -1.39 -20.35
N ASN A 723 -60.76 -0.96 -21.59
CA ASN A 723 -60.13 0.33 -21.84
C ASN A 723 -60.96 1.40 -21.12
N ILE A 724 -60.34 2.56 -20.86
CA ILE A 724 -61.03 3.73 -20.29
C ILE A 724 -62.31 4.06 -21.10
N PHE A 725 -62.32 3.75 -22.40
CA PHE A 725 -63.43 3.91 -23.33
C PHE A 725 -64.42 2.72 -23.40
N ASP A 726 -64.05 1.50 -22.98
CA ASP A 726 -64.95 0.32 -23.13
C ASP A 726 -66.11 0.37 -22.13
N ILE A 727 -65.87 0.94 -20.94
CA ILE A 727 -66.92 1.24 -19.94
C ILE A 727 -67.95 2.24 -20.48
N GLU A 728 -67.59 3.08 -21.45
CA GLU A 728 -68.48 4.10 -22.03
C GLU A 728 -69.55 3.49 -22.97
N SER A 729 -69.33 2.28 -23.48
CA SER A 729 -70.21 1.64 -24.48
C SER A 729 -71.49 1.01 -23.90
N GLY A 730 -71.51 0.67 -22.60
CA GLY A 730 -72.59 -0.10 -21.96
C GLY A 730 -73.81 0.70 -21.50
N PHE A 731 -73.88 2.00 -21.77
CA PHE A 731 -74.76 2.94 -21.06
C PHE A 731 -75.79 3.71 -21.93
N ASN A 732 -76.15 3.20 -23.10
CA ASN A 732 -77.41 3.61 -23.74
C ASN A 732 -78.56 2.70 -23.26
N PRO A 733 -79.63 3.24 -22.65
CA PRO A 733 -80.88 2.50 -22.53
C PRO A 733 -81.45 2.23 -23.94
N PHE A 734 -82.17 1.12 -24.11
CA PHE A 734 -82.93 0.88 -25.33
C PHE A 734 -84.16 1.81 -25.34
N ASP A 735 -84.21 2.74 -26.30
CA ASP A 735 -85.45 3.43 -26.63
C ASP A 735 -86.45 2.44 -27.24
N ASP A 736 -87.65 2.38 -26.65
CA ASP A 736 -88.72 1.44 -27.03
C ASP A 736 -89.43 1.96 -28.30
N PRO A 737 -89.57 1.18 -29.39
CA PRO A 737 -89.92 1.73 -30.70
C PRO A 737 -91.43 1.95 -30.88
N GLN A 738 -91.94 3.14 -30.52
CA GLN A 738 -93.21 3.63 -31.05
C GLN A 738 -93.42 5.16 -31.04
N GLU A 739 -94.40 5.59 -31.84
CA GLU A 739 -95.00 6.94 -31.93
C GLU A 739 -94.11 8.13 -32.35
N GLY A 740 -94.02 8.32 -33.67
CA GLY A 740 -94.37 9.63 -34.26
C GLY A 740 -95.89 9.69 -34.55
N PRO A 741 -96.47 10.81 -35.07
CA PRO A 741 -95.78 11.93 -35.70
C PRO A 741 -96.27 13.34 -35.30
N THR A 742 -95.47 14.38 -35.60
CA THR A 742 -95.89 15.50 -36.50
C THR A 742 -94.70 16.35 -36.94
#